data_AF-A0AAD9IV35-F1
#
_entry.id   AF-A0AAD9IV35-F1
#
_cell.length_a   1.000
_cell.length_b   1.000
_cell.length_c   1.000
_cell.angle_alpha   90.00
_cell.angle_beta   90.00
_cell.angle_gamma   90.00
#
_symmetry.space_group_name_H-M   'P 1'
#
loop_
_entity.id
_entity.type
_entity.pdbx_description
1 polymer ?
#
loop_
_entity_poly.entity_id
_entity_poly.type
_entity_poly.pdbx_seq_one_letter_code
_entity_poly.pdbx_strand_id
1 'polypeptide(L)'
;MRKYIFVTGGVCSSLGKGLAAASIASLLEEHNYRICMIKIDPYLNVDAGTMNPYQHGEVYVTDDGAETDLDLGNYERFTKSIIGKENSITTGQVYQTVIRKEREGRFLGHTVQVIPHITDEIKHRIEFCSDKSKAHVVVIEVGGTVGDIESLPFLEALRQIELEVGKDNVLSVHLVLLPTLANHELKTKPAQHAVKLLRESGIHPDILLCRSQLPVQSALLDKIAMLTSVDTKAVISAHDVKDTLYEIPLNFHKQFLDHIVLEKLSLEIKKNINLQFWKHFTKVFRDKKNVVRIALLGKYVGQSDTYRSVEEALLHAAIVNDHSLQVISINAEDIYSDPQHYLKDVDGVLAPGGFGERGIEGLIQGIQYVREQDIPFLGICLGMQSMVIEYARNVLGMDGAHSTEFDANTDYPVVSLLEEQVGQKIYGGTMRLGLWKAHLLPGSKLEAIYGKKEITERHRHRYEFSDAYREKLHSQGLVVSAETEDVQLVEVVEWKYNTWGATGDRTLKTESDKSAPEFVLNEAKITIIEDDLTTIEVKELAYFPVDGRQEFKNVRFIQRATEGKVKMKGNAQRLVMYQNKDILMEGDVTFLDKKKGLYLTSITLFYDRKESRAKAKGNVIMEDRKNKLSAHAVSVEMSDGGARIVMQARVRIVRNNTVIRSELAVYDRTAQQLYLSGFPRVVQGDDIYEALEITLNLKTKEVRLKGAVQGSIRAKKKKDKKQEVQNP
;
A
#
# COMPACT_ATOMS: atom_id res chain seq x y z
N MET A 1 1.58 -20.36 34.93
CA MET A 1 0.83 -19.08 34.77
C MET A 1 0.94 -18.65 33.31
N ARG A 2 -0.03 -17.91 32.77
CA ARG A 2 0.03 -17.36 31.41
C ARG A 2 1.13 -16.30 31.33
N LYS A 3 1.78 -16.16 30.17
CA LYS A 3 2.78 -15.13 29.87
C LYS A 3 2.25 -14.13 28.84
N TYR A 4 2.73 -12.90 28.89
CA TYR A 4 2.37 -11.83 27.94
C TYR A 4 3.62 -11.23 27.29
N ILE A 5 3.54 -10.94 26.00
CA ILE A 5 4.57 -10.24 25.23
C ILE A 5 3.92 -8.97 24.65
N PHE A 6 4.39 -7.80 25.07
CA PHE A 6 3.91 -6.51 24.58
C PHE A 6 4.82 -6.07 23.42
N VAL A 7 4.30 -6.00 22.20
CA VAL A 7 5.03 -5.55 21.01
C VAL A 7 4.63 -4.12 20.70
N THR A 8 5.58 -3.19 20.82
CA THR A 8 5.37 -1.75 20.60
C THR A 8 6.38 -1.21 19.60
N GLY A 9 6.13 -0.03 19.02
CA GLY A 9 7.05 0.63 18.09
C GLY A 9 7.27 2.10 18.41
N GLY A 10 8.48 2.58 18.19
CA GLY A 10 8.88 3.97 18.38
C GLY A 10 9.52 4.57 17.12
N VAL A 11 9.76 5.88 17.14
CA VAL A 11 10.28 6.70 16.02
C VAL A 11 9.28 6.93 14.88
N CYS A 12 8.62 5.89 14.36
CA CYS A 12 7.56 6.01 13.34
C CYS A 12 6.67 4.76 13.23
N SER A 13 5.57 4.90 12.50
CA SER A 13 4.72 3.80 12.03
C SER A 13 5.40 2.94 10.95
N SER A 14 4.70 1.91 10.48
CA SER A 14 5.09 1.01 9.36
C SER A 14 6.45 0.30 9.51
N LEU A 15 6.97 0.16 10.73
CA LEU A 15 8.22 -0.56 11.02
C LEU A 15 8.11 -2.09 10.96
N GLY A 16 6.95 -2.65 10.63
CA GLY A 16 6.71 -4.11 10.59
C GLY A 16 6.50 -4.73 11.97
N LYS A 17 5.69 -4.08 12.83
CA LYS A 17 5.36 -4.58 14.18
C LYS A 17 4.63 -5.92 14.11
N GLY A 18 3.56 -6.04 13.32
CA GLY A 18 2.80 -7.29 13.14
C GLY A 18 3.68 -8.44 12.64
N LEU A 19 4.48 -8.23 11.59
CA LEU A 19 5.45 -9.22 11.09
C LEU A 19 6.48 -9.64 12.16
N ALA A 20 6.96 -8.72 12.99
CA ALA A 20 7.88 -9.04 14.08
C ALA A 20 7.20 -9.82 15.21
N ALA A 21 5.98 -9.43 15.60
CA ALA A 21 5.14 -10.14 16.57
C ALA A 21 4.84 -11.58 16.11
N ALA A 22 4.40 -11.73 14.87
CA ALA A 22 4.08 -13.01 14.25
C ALA A 22 5.32 -13.91 14.08
N SER A 23 6.47 -13.33 13.74
CA SER A 23 7.74 -14.07 13.66
C SER A 23 8.25 -14.54 15.02
N ILE A 24 8.04 -13.78 16.09
CA ILE A 24 8.34 -14.22 17.46
C ILE A 24 7.38 -15.36 17.86
N ALA A 25 6.08 -15.18 17.61
CA ALA A 25 5.06 -16.18 17.90
C ALA A 25 5.34 -17.52 17.20
N SER A 26 5.67 -17.50 15.91
CA SER A 26 5.92 -18.72 15.13
C SER A 26 7.13 -19.54 15.64
N LEU A 27 8.17 -18.87 16.13
CA LEU A 27 9.30 -19.54 16.79
C LEU A 27 8.90 -20.15 18.14
N LEU A 28 8.03 -19.49 18.92
CA LEU A 28 7.51 -20.02 20.18
C LEU A 28 6.60 -21.24 19.96
N GLU A 29 5.79 -21.26 18.90
CA GLU A 29 5.02 -22.44 18.48
C GLU A 29 5.93 -23.62 18.14
N GLU A 30 7.07 -23.35 17.50
CA GLU A 30 8.10 -24.34 17.25
C GLU A 30 8.85 -24.82 18.51
N HIS A 31 8.79 -24.06 19.61
CA HIS A 31 9.13 -24.54 20.96
C HIS A 31 7.96 -25.26 21.69
N ASN A 32 6.84 -25.56 20.99
CA ASN A 32 5.60 -26.17 21.47
C ASN A 32 4.69 -25.25 22.34
N TYR A 33 4.84 -23.93 22.30
CA TYR A 33 3.94 -23.02 23.01
C TYR A 33 2.69 -22.69 22.20
N ARG A 34 1.51 -22.76 22.84
CA ARG A 34 0.25 -22.30 22.24
C ARG A 34 0.14 -20.79 22.39
N ILE A 35 -0.02 -20.08 21.28
CA ILE A 35 -0.02 -18.60 21.23
C ILE A 35 -1.44 -18.06 21.05
N CYS A 36 -1.69 -16.87 21.60
CA CYS A 36 -2.81 -16.01 21.23
C CYS A 36 -2.25 -14.69 20.69
N MET A 37 -2.59 -14.33 19.45
CA MET A 37 -2.24 -13.04 18.87
C MET A 37 -3.36 -12.02 19.10
N ILE A 38 -3.03 -10.81 19.55
CA ILE A 38 -3.95 -9.70 19.72
C ILE A 38 -3.39 -8.45 19.04
N LYS A 39 -4.19 -7.81 18.20
CA LYS A 39 -3.95 -6.48 17.64
C LYS A 39 -4.71 -5.44 18.45
N ILE A 40 -4.05 -4.35 18.79
CA ILE A 40 -4.65 -3.14 19.34
C ILE A 40 -4.47 -2.02 18.31
N ASP A 41 -5.57 -1.49 17.79
CA ASP A 41 -5.58 -0.41 16.82
C ASP A 41 -6.10 0.90 17.42
N PRO A 42 -5.29 1.98 17.40
CA PRO A 42 -5.64 3.22 18.09
C PRO A 42 -6.70 4.06 17.35
N TYR A 43 -7.14 3.67 16.14
CA TYR A 43 -8.13 4.40 15.36
C TYR A 43 -9.56 4.35 15.95
N LEU A 44 -10.39 5.33 15.59
CA LEU A 44 -11.74 5.50 16.11
C LEU A 44 -12.83 4.68 15.37
N ASN A 45 -12.51 4.08 14.22
CA ASN A 45 -13.41 3.12 13.56
C ASN A 45 -13.62 1.89 14.47
N VAL A 46 -14.83 1.33 14.46
CA VAL A 46 -15.21 0.14 15.28
C VAL A 46 -14.70 -1.15 14.63
N ASP A 47 -14.48 -1.11 13.33
CA ASP A 47 -14.11 -2.16 12.39
C ASP A 47 -13.27 -1.54 11.26
N ALA A 48 -12.65 -2.37 10.44
CA ALA A 48 -12.01 -1.92 9.20
C ALA A 48 -12.99 -1.79 8.02
N GLY A 49 -14.23 -2.31 8.16
CA GLY A 49 -15.21 -2.38 7.07
C GLY A 49 -15.63 -1.02 6.50
N THR A 50 -15.57 0.02 7.34
CA THR A 50 -15.81 1.43 6.99
C THR A 50 -14.61 2.19 6.41
N MET A 51 -13.43 1.57 6.33
CA MET A 51 -12.19 2.21 5.87
C MET A 51 -12.03 2.10 4.35
N ASN A 52 -11.35 3.07 3.74
CA ASN A 52 -11.04 3.06 2.31
C ASN A 52 -9.80 2.18 2.04
N PRO A 53 -9.90 1.12 1.20
CA PRO A 53 -8.75 0.24 0.94
C PRO A 53 -7.55 0.96 0.31
N TYR A 54 -7.78 2.05 -0.46
CA TYR A 54 -6.74 2.92 -1.01
C TYR A 54 -5.94 3.73 0.04
N GLN A 55 -6.31 3.63 1.32
CA GLN A 55 -5.69 4.41 2.40
C GLN A 55 -5.18 3.52 3.54
N HIS A 56 -5.75 2.32 3.70
CA HIS A 56 -5.45 1.41 4.82
C HIS A 56 -5.11 -0.03 4.38
N GLY A 57 -5.10 -0.34 3.09
CA GLY A 57 -4.86 -1.70 2.57
C GLY A 57 -6.13 -2.55 2.57
N GLU A 58 -5.97 -3.86 2.44
CA GLU A 58 -7.09 -4.80 2.46
C GLU A 58 -7.83 -4.83 3.82
N VAL A 59 -9.15 -5.05 3.77
CA VAL A 59 -9.95 -5.35 4.95
C VAL A 59 -9.94 -6.87 5.15
N TYR A 60 -9.28 -7.34 6.20
CA TYR A 60 -9.17 -8.76 6.50
C TYR A 60 -10.45 -9.26 7.19
N VAL A 61 -11.01 -10.38 6.72
CA VAL A 61 -12.20 -11.00 7.32
C VAL A 61 -11.81 -12.27 8.05
N THR A 62 -12.31 -12.41 9.27
CA THR A 62 -12.08 -13.55 10.18
C THR A 62 -13.18 -14.60 10.07
N ASP A 63 -12.98 -15.79 10.64
CA ASP A 63 -13.97 -16.87 10.61
C ASP A 63 -15.32 -16.49 11.27
N ASP A 64 -15.29 -15.69 12.35
CA ASP A 64 -16.49 -15.20 13.05
C ASP A 64 -17.04 -13.87 12.49
N GLY A 65 -16.56 -13.46 11.31
CA GLY A 65 -17.16 -12.39 10.50
C GLY A 65 -16.79 -10.96 10.91
N ALA A 66 -15.74 -10.76 11.72
CA ALA A 66 -15.22 -9.43 11.95
C ALA A 66 -14.39 -8.91 10.75
N GLU A 67 -14.60 -7.65 10.41
CA GLU A 67 -13.83 -6.87 9.43
C GLU A 67 -12.70 -6.12 10.16
N THR A 68 -11.45 -6.46 9.83
CA THR A 68 -10.26 -6.18 10.66
C THR A 68 -9.05 -5.68 9.85
N ASP A 69 -8.04 -5.17 10.54
CA ASP A 69 -6.76 -4.74 9.95
C ASP A 69 -5.97 -5.90 9.32
N LEU A 70 -5.19 -5.60 8.28
CA LEU A 70 -4.43 -6.59 7.51
C LEU A 70 -3.36 -7.35 8.31
N ASP A 71 -2.88 -6.82 9.45
CA ASP A 71 -1.93 -7.55 10.30
C ASP A 71 -2.54 -8.83 10.92
N LEU A 72 -3.88 -8.94 11.02
CA LEU A 72 -4.51 -10.20 11.45
C LEU A 72 -4.32 -11.32 10.43
N GLY A 73 -4.28 -11.00 9.13
CA GLY A 73 -3.89 -11.96 8.09
C GLY A 73 -2.42 -12.35 8.17
N ASN A 74 -1.54 -11.45 8.64
CA ASN A 74 -0.15 -11.80 8.92
C ASN A 74 -0.05 -12.79 10.11
N TYR A 75 -0.99 -12.74 11.07
CA TYR A 75 -1.04 -13.69 12.17
C TYR A 75 -1.46 -15.10 11.72
N GLU A 76 -2.52 -15.25 10.93
CA GLU A 76 -2.95 -16.58 10.43
C GLU A 76 -1.96 -17.19 9.42
N ARG A 77 -1.24 -16.36 8.63
CA ARG A 77 -0.18 -16.86 7.73
C ARG A 77 1.06 -17.40 8.46
N PHE A 78 1.46 -16.77 9.57
CA PHE A 78 2.70 -17.10 10.28
C PHE A 78 2.52 -18.03 11.49
N THR A 79 1.32 -18.12 12.06
CA THR A 79 1.07 -18.79 13.35
C THR A 79 -0.15 -19.69 13.29
N LYS A 80 -0.27 -20.61 14.25
CA LYS A 80 -1.41 -21.51 14.46
C LYS A 80 -2.41 -20.94 15.47
N SER A 81 -2.33 -19.64 15.74
CA SER A 81 -3.30 -18.90 16.55
C SER A 81 -4.61 -18.72 15.78
N ILE A 82 -5.73 -19.16 16.36
CA ILE A 82 -7.07 -18.95 15.78
C ILE A 82 -7.44 -17.47 15.96
N ILE A 83 -7.83 -16.80 14.86
CA ILE A 83 -8.15 -15.37 14.86
C ILE A 83 -9.65 -15.14 14.62
N GLY A 84 -10.24 -14.30 15.46
CA GLY A 84 -11.62 -13.83 15.37
C GLY A 84 -11.76 -12.41 15.91
N LYS A 85 -12.99 -11.93 16.10
CA LYS A 85 -13.28 -10.55 16.50
C LYS A 85 -12.58 -10.10 17.78
N GLU A 86 -12.37 -11.02 18.73
CA GLU A 86 -11.75 -10.72 20.04
C GLU A 86 -10.24 -10.49 19.94
N ASN A 87 -9.62 -10.83 18.81
CA ASN A 87 -8.21 -10.61 18.51
C ASN A 87 -7.94 -9.19 17.96
N SER A 88 -8.98 -8.41 17.65
CA SER A 88 -8.89 -7.04 17.13
C SER A 88 -9.57 -6.04 18.06
N ILE A 89 -8.80 -5.24 18.79
CA ILE A 89 -9.29 -4.25 19.76
C ILE A 89 -9.08 -2.84 19.20
N THR A 90 -10.14 -2.09 18.92
CA THR A 90 -10.02 -0.68 18.45
C THR A 90 -10.44 0.34 19.52
N THR A 91 -9.90 1.57 19.43
CA THR A 91 -10.38 2.70 20.27
C THR A 91 -11.88 2.90 20.09
N GLY A 92 -12.39 2.77 18.85
CA GLY A 92 -13.82 2.84 18.54
C GLY A 92 -14.67 1.86 19.36
N GLN A 93 -14.31 0.57 19.36
CA GLN A 93 -15.03 -0.46 20.11
C GLN A 93 -15.04 -0.22 21.63
N VAL A 94 -13.88 0.17 22.17
CA VAL A 94 -13.66 0.41 23.61
C VAL A 94 -14.50 1.60 24.07
N TYR A 95 -14.38 2.75 23.39
CA TYR A 95 -15.13 3.96 23.74
C TYR A 95 -16.63 3.77 23.54
N GLN A 96 -17.07 3.15 22.44
CA GLN A 96 -18.49 2.84 22.21
C GLN A 96 -19.05 1.95 23.34
N THR A 97 -18.28 0.95 23.79
CA THR A 97 -18.72 0.04 24.86
C THR A 97 -18.78 0.71 26.22
N VAL A 98 -17.80 1.54 26.59
CA VAL A 98 -17.82 2.29 27.85
C VAL A 98 -18.93 3.36 27.87
N ILE A 99 -19.12 4.10 26.77
CA ILE A 99 -20.22 5.09 26.66
C ILE A 99 -21.59 4.38 26.72
N ARG A 100 -21.74 3.21 26.09
CA ARG A 100 -22.96 2.40 26.22
C ARG A 100 -23.22 1.95 27.66
N LYS A 101 -22.21 1.39 28.34
CA LYS A 101 -22.28 1.00 29.77
C LYS A 101 -22.66 2.19 30.67
N GLU A 102 -22.21 3.40 30.34
CA GLU A 102 -22.53 4.64 31.06
C GLU A 102 -23.97 5.10 30.83
N ARG A 103 -24.46 5.15 29.58
CA ARG A 103 -25.86 5.46 29.27
C ARG A 103 -26.85 4.44 29.84
N GLU A 104 -26.44 3.19 29.99
CA GLU A 104 -27.19 2.12 30.68
C GLU A 104 -27.12 2.21 32.22
N GLY A 105 -26.42 3.19 32.78
CA GLY A 105 -26.32 3.41 34.23
C GLY A 105 -25.43 2.42 34.99
N ARG A 106 -24.63 1.59 34.30
CA ARG A 106 -23.83 0.53 34.95
C ARG A 106 -22.73 1.04 35.89
N PHE A 107 -22.36 2.32 35.77
CA PHE A 107 -21.41 2.98 36.68
C PHE A 107 -22.10 3.74 37.84
N LEU A 108 -23.38 3.46 38.11
CA LEU A 108 -24.15 3.93 39.28
C LEU A 108 -24.20 5.46 39.46
N GLY A 109 -24.04 6.22 38.37
CA GLY A 109 -24.01 7.68 38.39
C GLY A 109 -22.66 8.30 38.78
N HIS A 110 -21.60 7.49 38.95
CA HIS A 110 -20.24 7.99 39.14
C HIS A 110 -19.62 8.51 37.83
N THR A 111 -18.66 9.44 37.95
CA THR A 111 -17.96 10.04 36.82
C THR A 111 -17.11 9.01 36.06
N VAL A 112 -17.45 8.78 34.79
CA VAL A 112 -16.65 7.93 33.90
C VAL A 112 -15.42 8.70 33.40
N GLN A 113 -14.28 8.01 33.36
CA GLN A 113 -12.94 8.56 33.12
C GLN A 113 -12.07 7.55 32.36
N VAL A 114 -11.04 8.02 31.64
CA VAL A 114 -10.11 7.14 30.89
C VAL A 114 -9.47 6.10 31.83
N ILE A 115 -8.93 6.55 32.96
CA ILE A 115 -8.50 5.68 34.05
C ILE A 115 -9.58 5.75 35.15
N PRO A 116 -10.12 4.63 35.66
CA PRO A 116 -9.83 3.26 35.24
C PRO A 116 -10.70 2.75 34.07
N HIS A 117 -11.83 3.38 33.76
CA HIS A 117 -12.91 2.76 32.97
C HIS A 117 -12.56 2.38 31.50
N ILE A 118 -11.74 3.18 30.80
CA ILE A 118 -11.28 2.85 29.44
C ILE A 118 -10.15 1.81 29.53
N THR A 119 -9.23 1.95 30.49
CA THR A 119 -8.13 0.99 30.70
C THR A 119 -8.65 -0.39 31.12
N ASP A 120 -9.68 -0.47 31.95
CA ASP A 120 -10.32 -1.72 32.37
C ASP A 120 -11.07 -2.41 31.23
N GLU A 121 -11.73 -1.65 30.33
CA GLU A 121 -12.34 -2.22 29.11
C GLU A 121 -11.27 -2.81 28.16
N ILE A 122 -10.10 -2.17 28.06
CA ILE A 122 -8.95 -2.70 27.30
C ILE A 122 -8.42 -3.99 27.93
N LYS A 123 -8.14 -3.98 29.25
CA LYS A 123 -7.67 -5.16 29.99
C LYS A 123 -8.66 -6.32 29.87
N HIS A 124 -9.95 -6.06 30.09
CA HIS A 124 -11.00 -7.07 30.00
C HIS A 124 -11.07 -7.77 28.64
N ARG A 125 -10.86 -7.04 27.53
CA ARG A 125 -10.78 -7.62 26.18
C ARG A 125 -9.57 -8.51 26.00
N ILE A 126 -8.40 -8.05 26.46
CA ILE A 126 -7.14 -8.82 26.44
C ILE A 126 -7.33 -10.12 27.23
N GLU A 127 -7.84 -10.04 28.46
CA GLU A 127 -8.10 -11.20 29.33
C GLU A 127 -9.10 -12.18 28.69
N PHE A 128 -10.23 -11.69 28.20
CA PHE A 128 -11.28 -12.51 27.59
C PHE A 128 -10.77 -13.30 26.37
N CYS A 129 -10.01 -12.65 25.48
CA CYS A 129 -9.37 -13.30 24.34
C CYS A 129 -8.29 -14.32 24.79
N SER A 130 -7.52 -13.99 25.82
CA SER A 130 -6.51 -14.85 26.43
C SER A 130 -7.09 -16.11 27.08
N ASP A 131 -8.27 -16.01 27.69
CA ASP A 131 -9.00 -17.12 28.31
C ASP A 131 -9.69 -18.00 27.28
N LYS A 132 -10.37 -17.39 26.29
CA LYS A 132 -11.02 -18.09 25.16
C LYS A 132 -10.03 -18.99 24.40
N SER A 133 -8.83 -18.48 24.11
CA SER A 133 -7.75 -19.21 23.42
C SER A 133 -7.04 -20.26 24.28
N LYS A 134 -7.15 -20.18 25.62
CA LYS A 134 -6.41 -21.02 26.59
C LYS A 134 -4.89 -21.02 26.36
N ALA A 135 -4.33 -19.95 25.77
CA ALA A 135 -2.94 -19.89 25.32
C ALA A 135 -1.93 -19.90 26.49
N HIS A 136 -0.70 -20.35 26.20
CA HIS A 136 0.43 -20.30 27.14
C HIS A 136 1.05 -18.90 27.16
N VAL A 137 1.19 -18.30 25.98
CA VAL A 137 1.76 -16.96 25.75
C VAL A 137 0.76 -16.15 24.92
N VAL A 138 0.58 -14.87 25.27
CA VAL A 138 -0.24 -13.92 24.50
C VAL A 138 0.69 -12.84 23.96
N VAL A 139 0.63 -12.60 22.65
CA VAL A 139 1.42 -11.55 21.99
C VAL A 139 0.47 -10.43 21.60
N ILE A 140 0.69 -9.25 22.16
CA ILE A 140 -0.16 -8.08 22.00
C ILE A 140 0.61 -7.02 21.22
N GLU A 141 0.23 -6.77 19.98
CA GLU A 141 0.80 -5.69 19.18
C GLU A 141 0.00 -4.40 19.36
N VAL A 142 0.68 -3.31 19.73
CA VAL A 142 0.07 -1.98 19.84
C VAL A 142 0.36 -1.17 18.58
N GLY A 143 -0.70 -0.79 17.87
CA GLY A 143 -0.75 0.13 16.74
C GLY A 143 -0.23 1.54 17.07
N GLY A 144 -0.18 2.43 16.07
CA GLY A 144 0.39 3.79 16.24
C GLY A 144 1.90 3.81 16.58
N THR A 145 2.37 4.88 17.23
CA THR A 145 3.75 5.03 17.71
C THR A 145 3.78 5.41 19.19
N VAL A 146 4.73 4.86 19.96
CA VAL A 146 4.96 5.27 21.35
C VAL A 146 5.38 6.75 21.40
N GLY A 147 4.51 7.57 22.01
CA GLY A 147 4.60 9.03 22.01
C GLY A 147 3.35 9.70 21.42
N ASP A 148 2.58 8.98 20.59
CA ASP A 148 1.33 9.49 20.02
C ASP A 148 0.18 9.41 21.05
N ILE A 149 -0.66 10.44 21.10
CA ILE A 149 -1.75 10.60 22.08
C ILE A 149 -2.73 9.42 22.04
N GLU A 150 -3.00 8.91 20.84
CA GLU A 150 -3.91 7.80 20.56
C GLU A 150 -3.47 6.47 21.21
N SER A 151 -2.17 6.28 21.46
CA SER A 151 -1.62 5.06 22.07
C SER A 151 -1.67 5.06 23.60
N LEU A 152 -1.85 6.24 24.23
CA LEU A 152 -1.72 6.40 25.69
C LEU A 152 -2.65 5.51 26.53
N PRO A 153 -3.95 5.33 26.21
CA PRO A 153 -4.83 4.46 27.01
C PRO A 153 -4.40 2.99 26.98
N PHE A 154 -3.85 2.54 25.85
CA PHE A 154 -3.39 1.17 25.68
C PHE A 154 -2.06 0.92 26.40
N LEU A 155 -1.11 1.85 26.32
CA LEU A 155 0.15 1.76 27.07
C LEU A 155 -0.11 1.74 28.58
N GLU A 156 -1.03 2.56 29.09
CA GLU A 156 -1.42 2.52 30.51
C GLU A 156 -2.12 1.20 30.88
N ALA A 157 -3.00 0.66 30.04
CA ALA A 157 -3.65 -0.64 30.27
C ALA A 157 -2.62 -1.80 30.33
N LEU A 158 -1.63 -1.81 29.43
CA LEU A 158 -0.53 -2.79 29.47
C LEU A 158 0.36 -2.62 30.71
N ARG A 159 0.65 -1.38 31.10
CA ARG A 159 1.39 -1.05 32.33
C ARG A 159 0.64 -1.47 33.60
N GLN A 160 -0.69 -1.46 33.59
CA GLN A 160 -1.52 -2.02 34.66
C GLN A 160 -1.46 -3.56 34.68
N ILE A 161 -1.55 -4.22 33.52
CA ILE A 161 -1.40 -5.68 33.41
C ILE A 161 -0.05 -6.14 33.99
N GLU A 162 1.07 -5.44 33.71
CA GLU A 162 2.39 -5.78 34.30
C GLU A 162 2.39 -5.76 35.85
N LEU A 163 1.62 -4.85 36.48
CA LEU A 163 1.45 -4.85 37.94
C LEU A 163 0.53 -5.97 38.43
N GLU A 164 -0.54 -6.26 37.69
CA GLU A 164 -1.60 -7.20 38.10
C GLU A 164 -1.16 -8.67 37.95
N VAL A 165 -0.40 -9.02 36.90
CA VAL A 165 0.10 -10.39 36.66
C VAL A 165 1.55 -10.60 37.14
N GLY A 166 2.24 -9.53 37.51
CA GLY A 166 3.62 -9.52 37.98
C GLY A 166 4.66 -9.59 36.84
N LYS A 167 5.78 -8.90 37.05
CA LYS A 167 6.81 -8.67 36.01
C LYS A 167 7.37 -9.94 35.37
N ASP A 168 7.59 -11.00 36.15
CA ASP A 168 8.13 -12.28 35.64
C ASP A 168 7.18 -13.01 34.66
N ASN A 169 5.96 -12.51 34.48
CA ASN A 169 4.98 -13.00 33.51
C ASN A 169 4.80 -12.09 32.28
N VAL A 170 5.56 -11.00 32.17
CA VAL A 170 5.47 -10.01 31.10
C VAL A 170 6.83 -9.79 30.44
N LEU A 171 6.83 -9.55 29.14
CA LEU A 171 8.01 -9.19 28.36
C LEU A 171 7.69 -8.03 27.40
N SER A 172 8.44 -6.93 27.48
CA SER A 172 8.27 -5.79 26.58
C SER A 172 9.28 -5.83 25.41
N VAL A 173 8.77 -5.90 24.19
CA VAL A 173 9.53 -5.89 22.93
C VAL A 173 9.26 -4.57 22.20
N HIS A 174 10.30 -3.78 21.98
CA HIS A 174 10.16 -2.44 21.36
C HIS A 174 10.93 -2.35 20.04
N LEU A 175 10.20 -2.12 18.94
CA LEU A 175 10.78 -1.84 17.63
C LEU A 175 11.24 -0.38 17.55
N VAL A 176 12.48 -0.16 17.10
CA VAL A 176 13.06 1.18 16.96
C VAL A 176 13.79 1.33 15.63
N LEU A 177 13.54 2.43 14.93
CA LEU A 177 14.24 2.75 13.69
C LEU A 177 15.64 3.29 13.96
N LEU A 178 16.65 2.72 13.30
CA LEU A 178 17.98 3.28 13.14
C LEU A 178 18.10 3.89 11.73
N PRO A 179 17.83 5.19 11.54
CA PRO A 179 17.93 5.81 10.23
C PRO A 179 19.39 5.92 9.77
N THR A 180 19.62 5.54 8.51
CA THR A 180 20.88 5.72 7.80
C THR A 180 21.00 7.14 7.27
N LEU A 181 22.08 7.86 7.57
CA LEU A 181 22.39 9.13 6.90
C LEU A 181 23.05 8.92 5.53
N ALA A 182 23.12 9.98 4.72
CA ALA A 182 23.73 9.97 3.38
C ALA A 182 25.24 9.59 3.35
N ASN A 183 25.92 9.53 4.51
CA ASN A 183 27.27 8.98 4.68
C ASN A 183 27.27 7.48 5.06
N HIS A 184 26.14 6.79 4.88
CA HIS A 184 25.88 5.40 5.30
C HIS A 184 26.01 5.13 6.82
N GLU A 185 25.99 6.16 7.65
CA GLU A 185 26.10 6.03 9.11
C GLU A 185 24.72 5.89 9.76
N LEU A 186 24.49 4.75 10.43
CA LEU A 186 23.29 4.50 11.26
C LEU A 186 23.29 5.38 12.52
N LYS A 187 22.17 6.03 12.83
CA LYS A 187 22.04 6.90 14.02
C LYS A 187 21.22 6.25 15.12
N THR A 188 21.81 6.16 16.32
CA THR A 188 21.21 5.54 17.51
C THR A 188 20.31 6.46 18.34
N LYS A 189 20.36 7.78 18.11
CA LYS A 189 19.59 8.76 18.92
C LYS A 189 18.08 8.56 18.87
N PRO A 190 17.45 8.26 17.71
CA PRO A 190 16.01 7.98 17.66
C PRO A 190 15.59 6.80 18.55
N ALA A 191 16.35 5.70 18.54
CA ALA A 191 16.13 4.56 19.44
C ALA A 191 16.24 4.95 20.93
N GLN A 192 17.21 5.79 21.29
CA GLN A 192 17.39 6.29 22.67
C GLN A 192 16.19 7.14 23.11
N HIS A 193 15.66 7.99 22.22
CA HIS A 193 14.49 8.82 22.51
C HIS A 193 13.20 7.98 22.57
N ALA A 194 13.05 6.98 21.69
CA ALA A 194 11.91 6.06 21.71
C ALA A 194 11.84 5.24 23.01
N VAL A 195 12.97 4.66 23.46
CA VAL A 195 13.04 3.95 24.75
C VAL A 195 12.77 4.89 25.94
N LYS A 196 13.20 6.16 25.86
CA LYS A 196 12.86 7.17 26.88
C LYS A 196 11.34 7.41 26.94
N LEU A 197 10.67 7.58 25.81
CA LEU A 197 9.22 7.78 25.75
C LEU A 197 8.44 6.56 26.30
N LEU A 198 8.87 5.34 25.99
CA LEU A 198 8.25 4.12 26.54
C LEU A 198 8.38 4.04 28.08
N ARG A 199 9.54 4.44 28.61
CA ARG A 199 9.77 4.53 30.05
C ARG A 199 9.01 5.68 30.72
N GLU A 200 8.74 6.77 30.00
CA GLU A 200 7.87 7.85 30.46
C GLU A 200 6.40 7.41 30.54
N SER A 201 5.97 6.40 29.77
CA SER A 201 4.70 5.68 30.00
C SER A 201 4.82 4.50 30.99
N GLY A 202 5.90 4.44 31.77
CA GLY A 202 6.14 3.45 32.84
C GLY A 202 6.61 2.06 32.38
N ILE A 203 6.54 1.74 31.08
CA ILE A 203 6.93 0.44 30.54
C ILE A 203 8.45 0.41 30.30
N HIS A 204 9.10 -0.67 30.71
CA HIS A 204 10.54 -0.86 30.50
C HIS A 204 10.76 -1.92 29.41
N PRO A 205 11.40 -1.59 28.27
CA PRO A 205 11.66 -2.59 27.22
C PRO A 205 12.71 -3.60 27.68
N ASP A 206 12.38 -4.87 27.53
CA ASP A 206 13.25 -6.01 27.84
C ASP A 206 14.07 -6.47 26.63
N ILE A 207 13.55 -6.21 25.42
CA ILE A 207 14.15 -6.53 24.12
C ILE A 207 13.96 -5.32 23.19
N LEU A 208 15.00 -4.97 22.43
CA LEU A 208 14.94 -3.98 21.36
C LEU A 208 15.14 -4.63 19.99
N LEU A 209 14.24 -4.34 19.07
CA LEU A 209 14.37 -4.75 17.67
C LEU A 209 14.79 -3.54 16.82
N CYS A 210 16.07 -3.49 16.46
CA CYS A 210 16.65 -2.36 15.75
C CYS A 210 16.42 -2.46 14.23
N ARG A 211 15.32 -1.84 13.77
CA ARG A 211 14.93 -1.78 12.35
C ARG A 211 15.88 -0.89 11.55
N SER A 212 16.34 -1.38 10.42
CA SER A 212 17.44 -0.80 9.63
C SER A 212 17.53 -1.44 8.23
N GLN A 213 18.09 -0.74 7.25
CA GLN A 213 18.23 -1.24 5.88
C GLN A 213 19.31 -2.31 5.69
N LEU A 214 20.26 -2.41 6.63
CA LEU A 214 21.43 -3.28 6.56
C LEU A 214 21.73 -3.87 7.95
N PRO A 215 22.36 -5.05 8.04
CA PRO A 215 22.76 -5.65 9.31
C PRO A 215 23.53 -4.70 10.23
N VAL A 216 23.09 -4.60 11.48
CA VAL A 216 23.66 -3.69 12.47
C VAL A 216 24.89 -4.34 13.10
N GLN A 217 26.00 -3.61 13.13
CA GLN A 217 27.25 -4.09 13.74
C GLN A 217 27.12 -4.22 15.27
N SER A 218 27.74 -5.25 15.86
CA SER A 218 27.72 -5.52 17.31
C SER A 218 28.07 -4.29 18.14
N ALA A 219 29.19 -3.62 17.85
CA ALA A 219 29.62 -2.41 18.55
C ALA A 219 28.60 -1.25 18.54
N LEU A 220 27.62 -1.26 17.62
CA LEU A 220 26.50 -0.32 17.62
C LEU A 220 25.32 -0.83 18.46
N LEU A 221 25.06 -2.14 18.47
CA LEU A 221 24.08 -2.79 19.36
C LEU A 221 24.53 -2.66 20.83
N ASP A 222 25.79 -2.92 21.15
CA ASP A 222 26.40 -2.73 22.47
C ASP A 222 26.23 -1.29 22.97
N LYS A 223 26.44 -0.32 22.07
CA LYS A 223 26.27 1.10 22.33
C LYS A 223 24.80 1.52 22.50
N ILE A 224 23.87 0.85 21.82
CA ILE A 224 22.43 1.02 22.05
C ILE A 224 22.09 0.47 23.42
N ALA A 225 22.42 -0.80 23.71
CA ALA A 225 22.20 -1.48 24.99
C ALA A 225 22.65 -0.64 26.20
N MET A 226 23.88 -0.13 26.17
CA MET A 226 24.43 0.76 27.20
C MET A 226 23.61 2.06 27.36
N LEU A 227 23.22 2.70 26.26
CA LEU A 227 22.52 4.00 26.27
C LEU A 227 21.00 3.88 26.45
N THR A 228 20.44 2.68 26.31
CA THR A 228 19.03 2.37 26.60
C THR A 228 18.85 1.59 27.90
N SER A 229 19.93 1.17 28.57
CA SER A 229 19.87 0.29 29.74
C SER A 229 19.03 -0.97 29.46
N VAL A 230 19.33 -1.65 28.35
CA VAL A 230 18.75 -2.96 27.97
C VAL A 230 19.90 -3.96 27.89
N ASP A 231 19.64 -5.23 28.22
CA ASP A 231 20.63 -6.30 28.12
C ASP A 231 21.19 -6.39 26.69
N THR A 232 22.52 -6.42 26.55
CA THR A 232 23.22 -6.45 25.27
C THR A 232 22.81 -7.65 24.41
N LYS A 233 22.51 -8.82 24.99
CA LYS A 233 22.02 -9.97 24.19
C LYS A 233 20.63 -9.72 23.61
N ALA A 234 19.86 -8.83 24.23
CA ALA A 234 18.48 -8.52 23.87
C ALA A 234 18.32 -7.29 22.95
N VAL A 235 19.41 -6.76 22.37
CA VAL A 235 19.36 -5.70 21.34
C VAL A 235 19.68 -6.32 19.98
N ILE A 236 18.63 -6.64 19.23
CA ILE A 236 18.67 -7.51 18.03
C ILE A 236 18.69 -6.67 16.75
N SER A 237 19.47 -7.09 15.74
CA SER A 237 19.42 -6.51 14.40
C SER A 237 18.23 -7.05 13.62
N ALA A 238 17.12 -6.32 13.67
CA ALA A 238 15.95 -6.54 12.82
C ALA A 238 16.12 -5.80 11.49
N HIS A 239 17.16 -6.11 10.72
CA HIS A 239 17.39 -5.45 9.43
C HIS A 239 16.39 -5.92 8.36
N ASP A 240 16.27 -5.14 7.28
CA ASP A 240 15.41 -5.48 6.14
C ASP A 240 15.90 -6.77 5.45
N VAL A 241 14.95 -7.68 5.22
CA VAL A 241 15.18 -8.96 4.55
C VAL A 241 15.34 -8.77 3.04
N LYS A 242 16.08 -9.68 2.39
CA LYS A 242 16.50 -9.47 1.00
C LYS A 242 15.48 -9.96 -0.02
N ASP A 243 14.99 -11.17 0.17
CA ASP A 243 14.20 -11.86 -0.84
C ASP A 243 12.73 -11.95 -0.40
N THR A 244 12.45 -12.38 0.84
CA THR A 244 11.07 -12.51 1.35
C THR A 244 10.95 -12.30 2.87
N LEU A 245 9.76 -11.83 3.30
CA LEU A 245 9.34 -11.71 4.71
C LEU A 245 9.48 -13.02 5.50
N TYR A 246 9.42 -14.17 4.83
CA TYR A 246 9.60 -15.48 5.44
C TYR A 246 11.05 -15.81 5.82
N GLU A 247 11.99 -14.90 5.57
CA GLU A 247 13.32 -14.90 6.20
C GLU A 247 13.31 -14.41 7.66
N ILE A 248 12.31 -13.64 8.10
CA ILE A 248 12.34 -12.95 9.42
C ILE A 248 12.46 -13.97 10.59
N PRO A 249 11.69 -15.07 10.66
CA PRO A 249 11.85 -16.08 11.72
C PRO A 249 13.26 -16.69 11.73
N LEU A 250 13.84 -16.96 10.55
CA LEU A 250 15.20 -17.50 10.44
C LEU A 250 16.27 -16.50 10.92
N ASN A 251 16.10 -15.22 10.60
CA ASN A 251 17.02 -14.16 11.02
C ASN A 251 16.89 -13.82 12.51
N PHE A 252 15.72 -14.04 13.11
CA PHE A 252 15.49 -13.91 14.55
C PHE A 252 16.05 -15.11 15.34
N HIS A 253 15.78 -16.34 14.92
CA HIS A 253 16.36 -17.56 15.51
C HIS A 253 17.89 -17.57 15.43
N LYS A 254 18.47 -17.13 14.30
CA LYS A 254 19.92 -16.98 14.12
C LYS A 254 20.56 -15.97 15.10
N GLN A 255 19.77 -15.08 15.69
CA GLN A 255 20.17 -14.13 16.73
C GLN A 255 19.69 -14.56 18.13
N PHE A 256 19.20 -15.80 18.29
CA PHE A 256 18.70 -16.40 19.54
C PHE A 256 17.54 -15.62 20.19
N LEU A 257 16.77 -14.84 19.42
CA LEU A 257 15.68 -14.01 19.97
C LEU A 257 14.61 -14.85 20.69
N ASP A 258 14.22 -15.98 20.10
CA ASP A 258 13.34 -17.00 20.67
C ASP A 258 13.88 -17.56 21.99
N HIS A 259 15.16 -17.95 22.03
CA HIS A 259 15.82 -18.38 23.26
C HIS A 259 15.81 -17.27 24.35
N ILE A 260 16.03 -16.01 23.98
CA ILE A 260 16.04 -14.86 24.90
C ILE A 260 14.62 -14.56 25.43
N VAL A 261 13.60 -14.66 24.59
CA VAL A 261 12.18 -14.53 24.96
C VAL A 261 11.80 -15.61 25.98
N LEU A 262 12.16 -16.87 25.73
CA LEU A 262 11.89 -17.99 26.63
C LEU A 262 12.65 -17.85 27.96
N GLU A 263 13.93 -17.51 27.93
CA GLU A 263 14.75 -17.29 29.13
C GLU A 263 14.16 -16.20 30.03
N LYS A 264 13.85 -15.02 29.46
CA LYS A 264 13.27 -13.89 30.20
C LYS A 264 11.89 -14.20 30.79
N LEU A 265 11.07 -14.99 30.09
CA LEU A 265 9.76 -15.43 30.60
C LEU A 265 9.84 -16.65 31.54
N SER A 266 11.03 -17.20 31.82
CA SER A 266 11.22 -18.45 32.57
C SER A 266 10.42 -19.62 31.99
N LEU A 267 10.54 -19.81 30.67
CA LEU A 267 9.92 -20.89 29.89
C LEU A 267 10.96 -21.94 29.46
N GLU A 268 10.50 -23.15 29.14
CA GLU A 268 11.37 -24.27 28.76
C GLU A 268 11.86 -24.15 27.31
N ILE A 269 13.17 -24.28 27.13
CA ILE A 269 13.80 -24.20 25.81
C ILE A 269 13.92 -25.60 25.21
N LYS A 270 12.99 -25.95 24.32
CA LYS A 270 13.06 -27.16 23.46
C LYS A 270 14.40 -27.17 22.70
N LYS A 271 15.22 -28.21 22.91
CA LYS A 271 16.62 -28.29 22.42
C LYS A 271 16.78 -28.19 20.90
N ASN A 272 15.83 -28.73 20.14
CA ASN A 272 15.79 -28.69 18.68
C ASN A 272 14.39 -28.25 18.23
N ILE A 273 14.29 -27.21 17.43
CA ILE A 273 13.04 -26.74 16.82
C ILE A 273 12.97 -27.10 15.33
N ASN A 274 11.76 -27.21 14.75
CA ASN A 274 11.62 -27.44 13.32
C ASN A 274 11.62 -26.09 12.58
N LEU A 275 12.46 -25.97 11.55
CA LEU A 275 12.52 -24.78 10.70
C LEU A 275 12.49 -25.16 9.22
N GLN A 276 12.05 -26.38 8.89
CA GLN A 276 12.08 -26.87 7.51
C GLN A 276 11.13 -26.10 6.60
N PHE A 277 9.95 -25.68 7.07
CA PHE A 277 9.04 -24.82 6.31
C PHE A 277 9.72 -23.53 5.85
N TRP A 278 10.22 -22.71 6.78
CA TRP A 278 10.90 -21.45 6.47
C TRP A 278 12.15 -21.64 5.59
N LYS A 279 12.90 -22.74 5.79
CA LYS A 279 14.09 -23.08 4.98
C LYS A 279 13.75 -23.52 3.57
N HIS A 280 12.66 -24.27 3.39
CA HIS A 280 12.14 -24.68 2.08
C HIS A 280 11.59 -23.45 1.33
N PHE A 281 10.73 -22.65 1.97
CA PHE A 281 10.16 -21.43 1.40
C PHE A 281 11.26 -20.49 0.88
N THR A 282 12.23 -20.14 1.74
CA THR A 282 13.34 -19.25 1.38
C THR A 282 14.39 -19.88 0.46
N LYS A 283 14.28 -21.18 0.14
CA LYS A 283 15.04 -21.84 -0.93
C LYS A 283 14.31 -21.72 -2.26
N VAL A 284 13.05 -22.18 -2.36
CA VAL A 284 12.28 -22.18 -3.63
C VAL A 284 12.18 -20.76 -4.19
N PHE A 285 11.88 -19.78 -3.33
CA PHE A 285 11.81 -18.36 -3.69
C PHE A 285 13.11 -17.81 -4.32
N ARG A 286 14.27 -18.33 -3.93
CA ARG A 286 15.60 -17.93 -4.44
C ARG A 286 16.02 -18.71 -5.68
N ASP A 287 15.64 -19.98 -5.77
CA ASP A 287 16.05 -20.88 -6.85
C ASP A 287 15.51 -20.42 -8.22
N LYS A 288 14.38 -19.70 -8.26
CA LYS A 288 13.77 -19.05 -9.44
C LYS A 288 13.57 -20.00 -10.64
N LYS A 289 13.25 -21.25 -10.35
CA LYS A 289 12.90 -22.31 -11.31
C LYS A 289 11.39 -22.40 -11.46
N ASN A 290 10.94 -22.98 -12.57
CA ASN A 290 9.53 -23.30 -12.83
C ASN A 290 8.64 -22.05 -12.59
N VAL A 291 8.87 -21.01 -13.40
CA VAL A 291 8.18 -19.73 -13.23
C VAL A 291 6.74 -19.85 -13.73
N VAL A 292 5.77 -19.55 -12.87
CA VAL A 292 4.35 -19.49 -13.21
C VAL A 292 3.89 -18.03 -13.20
N ARG A 293 3.32 -17.57 -14.32
CA ARG A 293 2.93 -16.18 -14.57
C ARG A 293 1.43 -16.03 -14.36
N ILE A 294 1.02 -15.43 -13.24
CA ILE A 294 -0.39 -15.20 -12.94
C ILE A 294 -0.73 -13.72 -13.14
N ALA A 295 -1.66 -13.44 -14.04
CA ALA A 295 -2.20 -12.09 -14.22
C ALA A 295 -3.21 -11.77 -13.11
N LEU A 296 -2.91 -10.78 -12.27
CA LEU A 296 -3.82 -10.27 -11.25
C LEU A 296 -4.63 -9.11 -11.84
N LEU A 297 -5.82 -9.41 -12.38
CA LEU A 297 -6.67 -8.44 -13.06
C LEU A 297 -7.52 -7.67 -12.04
N GLY A 298 -6.89 -6.72 -11.35
CA GLY A 298 -7.48 -5.96 -10.25
C GLY A 298 -8.01 -4.59 -10.67
N LYS A 299 -8.97 -4.06 -9.90
CA LYS A 299 -9.42 -2.66 -10.00
C LYS A 299 -8.49 -1.68 -9.29
N TYR A 300 -7.68 -2.17 -8.34
CA TYR A 300 -6.95 -1.35 -7.37
C TYR A 300 -5.41 -1.56 -7.39
N VAL A 301 -4.84 -1.82 -8.56
CA VAL A 301 -3.43 -2.20 -8.78
C VAL A 301 -2.40 -1.09 -8.46
N GLY A 302 -2.84 0.11 -8.07
CA GLY A 302 -1.96 1.24 -7.74
C GLY A 302 -1.24 1.17 -6.38
N GLN A 303 -1.54 0.18 -5.54
CA GLN A 303 -1.03 0.05 -4.16
C GLN A 303 -0.78 -1.42 -3.81
N SER A 304 0.32 -1.71 -3.12
CA SER A 304 0.78 -3.08 -2.78
C SER A 304 -0.11 -3.83 -1.80
N ASP A 305 -0.90 -3.11 -1.01
CA ASP A 305 -1.50 -3.64 0.21
C ASP A 305 -2.98 -4.00 0.04
N THR A 306 -3.56 -3.70 -1.13
CA THR A 306 -5.00 -3.83 -1.41
C THR A 306 -5.43 -5.26 -1.81
N TYR A 307 -4.48 -6.09 -2.22
CA TYR A 307 -4.69 -7.49 -2.62
C TYR A 307 -3.68 -8.42 -1.93
N ARG A 308 -3.26 -8.09 -0.71
CA ARG A 308 -2.10 -8.72 -0.08
C ARG A 308 -2.30 -10.20 0.22
N SER A 309 -3.46 -10.57 0.77
CA SER A 309 -3.80 -11.98 1.01
C SER A 309 -3.88 -12.78 -0.29
N VAL A 310 -4.31 -12.16 -1.40
CA VAL A 310 -4.35 -12.78 -2.73
C VAL A 310 -2.94 -13.07 -3.26
N GLU A 311 -2.03 -12.11 -3.18
CA GLU A 311 -0.63 -12.30 -3.58
C GLU A 311 0.08 -13.35 -2.71
N GLU A 312 -0.13 -13.35 -1.39
CA GLU A 312 0.44 -14.36 -0.48
C GLU A 312 -0.15 -15.76 -0.75
N ALA A 313 -1.45 -15.88 -1.06
CA ALA A 313 -2.07 -17.17 -1.39
C ALA A 313 -1.49 -17.80 -2.65
N LEU A 314 -1.35 -17.01 -3.72
CA LEU A 314 -0.66 -17.45 -4.93
C LEU A 314 0.81 -17.82 -4.63
N LEU A 315 1.48 -17.08 -3.75
CA LEU A 315 2.88 -17.32 -3.42
C LEU A 315 3.06 -18.63 -2.65
N HIS A 316 2.23 -18.89 -1.64
CA HIS A 316 2.27 -20.14 -0.86
C HIS A 316 1.95 -21.34 -1.76
N ALA A 317 0.94 -21.23 -2.63
CA ALA A 317 0.60 -22.26 -3.60
C ALA A 317 1.76 -22.58 -4.56
N ALA A 318 2.42 -21.56 -5.13
CA ALA A 318 3.58 -21.77 -6.00
C ALA A 318 4.75 -22.42 -5.25
N ILE A 319 5.09 -21.93 -4.06
CA ILE A 319 6.21 -22.42 -3.25
C ILE A 319 6.02 -23.90 -2.86
N VAL A 320 4.83 -24.31 -2.43
CA VAL A 320 4.51 -25.70 -2.08
C VAL A 320 4.63 -26.65 -3.27
N ASN A 321 4.49 -26.15 -4.50
CA ASN A 321 4.65 -26.91 -5.74
C ASN A 321 6.08 -26.82 -6.34
N ASP A 322 7.09 -26.37 -5.59
CA ASP A 322 8.46 -26.10 -6.08
C ASP A 322 8.49 -25.15 -7.33
N HIS A 323 7.53 -24.22 -7.40
CA HIS A 323 7.39 -23.20 -8.46
C HIS A 323 7.71 -21.79 -7.97
N SER A 324 8.08 -20.91 -8.92
CA SER A 324 8.35 -19.50 -8.65
C SER A 324 7.24 -18.62 -9.19
N LEU A 325 6.53 -17.91 -8.31
CA LEU A 325 5.45 -17.02 -8.75
C LEU A 325 5.98 -15.74 -9.41
N GLN A 326 5.40 -15.39 -10.56
CA GLN A 326 5.43 -14.05 -11.13
C GLN A 326 4.00 -13.51 -11.23
N VAL A 327 3.63 -12.57 -10.34
CA VAL A 327 2.37 -11.83 -10.46
C VAL A 327 2.54 -10.72 -11.49
N ILE A 328 1.60 -10.62 -12.43
CA ILE A 328 1.50 -9.55 -13.42
C ILE A 328 0.23 -8.77 -13.11
N SER A 329 0.35 -7.74 -12.28
CA SER A 329 -0.80 -6.96 -11.82
C SER A 329 -1.28 -6.00 -12.91
N ILE A 330 -2.52 -6.19 -13.39
CA ILE A 330 -3.12 -5.46 -14.51
C ILE A 330 -4.33 -4.70 -13.98
N ASN A 331 -4.36 -3.38 -14.22
CA ASN A 331 -5.53 -2.57 -13.92
C ASN A 331 -6.66 -2.89 -14.93
N ALA A 332 -7.83 -3.23 -14.42
CA ALA A 332 -8.98 -3.57 -15.25
C ALA A 332 -9.41 -2.46 -16.22
N GLU A 333 -9.12 -1.18 -15.97
CA GLU A 333 -9.43 -0.12 -16.95
C GLU A 333 -8.53 -0.15 -18.19
N ASP A 334 -7.27 -0.60 -18.04
CA ASP A 334 -6.30 -0.60 -19.13
C ASP A 334 -6.52 -1.77 -20.11
N ILE A 335 -7.06 -2.91 -19.63
CA ILE A 335 -7.29 -4.11 -20.44
C ILE A 335 -8.41 -3.93 -21.49
N TYR A 336 -9.38 -3.05 -21.22
CA TYR A 336 -10.61 -2.90 -22.03
C TYR A 336 -10.34 -2.65 -23.52
N SER A 337 -9.22 -2.00 -23.84
CA SER A 337 -8.86 -1.67 -25.23
C SER A 337 -8.01 -2.70 -25.97
N ASP A 338 -7.32 -3.59 -25.25
CA ASP A 338 -6.42 -4.61 -25.82
C ASP A 338 -6.14 -5.76 -24.82
N PRO A 339 -7.07 -6.71 -24.62
CA PRO A 339 -6.85 -7.84 -23.71
C PRO A 339 -5.69 -8.74 -24.14
N GLN A 340 -5.44 -8.86 -25.46
CA GLN A 340 -4.38 -9.69 -26.00
C GLN A 340 -2.99 -9.19 -25.58
N HIS A 341 -2.75 -7.87 -25.56
CA HIS A 341 -1.48 -7.30 -25.12
C HIS A 341 -1.11 -7.72 -23.69
N TYR A 342 -2.08 -7.79 -22.79
CA TYR A 342 -1.85 -8.09 -21.36
C TYR A 342 -1.89 -9.59 -21.02
N LEU A 343 -2.70 -10.40 -21.73
CA LEU A 343 -3.00 -11.78 -21.31
C LEU A 343 -2.40 -12.88 -22.20
N LYS A 344 -1.82 -12.58 -23.38
CA LYS A 344 -1.26 -13.62 -24.27
C LYS A 344 -0.08 -14.43 -23.71
N ASP A 345 0.65 -13.88 -22.73
CA ASP A 345 1.88 -14.45 -22.16
C ASP A 345 1.73 -14.81 -20.67
N VAL A 346 0.53 -15.21 -20.23
CA VAL A 346 0.25 -15.61 -18.84
C VAL A 346 -0.18 -17.07 -18.77
N ASP A 347 0.14 -17.74 -17.66
CA ASP A 347 -0.18 -19.15 -17.43
C ASP A 347 -1.54 -19.32 -16.70
N GLY A 348 -2.09 -18.21 -16.17
CA GLY A 348 -3.44 -18.12 -15.63
C GLY A 348 -3.80 -16.69 -15.22
N VAL A 349 -5.09 -16.44 -14.94
CA VAL A 349 -5.64 -15.12 -14.56
C VAL A 349 -6.45 -15.21 -13.26
N LEU A 350 -6.27 -14.24 -12.37
CA LEU A 350 -7.07 -14.10 -11.15
C LEU A 350 -7.73 -12.71 -11.12
N ALA A 351 -9.06 -12.67 -11.06
CA ALA A 351 -9.84 -11.45 -10.83
C ALA A 351 -10.30 -11.39 -9.36
N PRO A 352 -9.71 -10.54 -8.51
CA PRO A 352 -10.03 -10.45 -7.09
C PRO A 352 -11.32 -9.65 -6.84
N GLY A 353 -11.72 -9.54 -5.57
CA GLY A 353 -12.81 -8.66 -5.16
C GLY A 353 -12.56 -7.16 -5.45
N GLY A 354 -13.63 -6.38 -5.42
CA GLY A 354 -13.58 -4.92 -5.55
C GLY A 354 -14.97 -4.31 -5.39
N PHE A 355 -15.03 -3.01 -5.09
CA PHE A 355 -16.27 -2.27 -4.80
C PHE A 355 -16.52 -1.14 -5.81
N GLY A 356 -17.79 -0.77 -5.98
CA GLY A 356 -18.25 0.34 -6.84
C GLY A 356 -18.03 0.09 -8.34
N GLU A 357 -18.56 0.97 -9.19
CA GLU A 357 -18.72 0.73 -10.65
C GLU A 357 -17.40 0.69 -11.45
N ARG A 358 -16.35 1.37 -11.00
CA ARG A 358 -15.13 1.62 -11.80
C ARG A 358 -14.43 0.33 -12.25
N GLY A 359 -14.06 0.27 -13.53
CA GLY A 359 -13.26 -0.81 -14.15
C GLY A 359 -14.02 -2.11 -14.47
N ILE A 360 -15.34 -2.19 -14.27
CA ILE A 360 -16.09 -3.45 -14.41
C ILE A 360 -16.23 -3.91 -15.86
N GLU A 361 -16.49 -3.01 -16.80
CA GLU A 361 -16.52 -3.36 -18.23
C GLU A 361 -15.18 -3.92 -18.73
N GLY A 362 -14.07 -3.47 -18.15
CA GLY A 362 -12.75 -4.04 -18.42
C GLY A 362 -12.52 -5.41 -17.77
N LEU A 363 -13.05 -5.66 -16.57
CA LEU A 363 -13.09 -7.03 -16.01
C LEU A 363 -13.86 -7.97 -16.95
N ILE A 364 -15.06 -7.58 -17.39
CA ILE A 364 -15.90 -8.35 -18.31
C ILE A 364 -15.16 -8.62 -19.63
N GLN A 365 -14.55 -7.59 -20.24
CA GLN A 365 -13.81 -7.73 -21.49
C GLN A 365 -12.54 -8.60 -21.38
N GLY A 366 -11.85 -8.55 -20.23
CA GLY A 366 -10.73 -9.43 -19.92
C GLY A 366 -11.17 -10.89 -19.72
N ILE A 367 -12.28 -11.11 -19.01
CA ILE A 367 -12.87 -12.44 -18.78
C ILE A 367 -13.39 -13.05 -20.08
N GLN A 368 -13.93 -12.25 -21.00
CA GLN A 368 -14.29 -12.70 -22.35
C GLN A 368 -13.07 -13.26 -23.08
N TYR A 369 -11.96 -12.51 -23.11
CA TYR A 369 -10.74 -12.96 -23.77
C TYR A 369 -10.18 -14.25 -23.15
N VAL A 370 -10.18 -14.34 -21.82
CA VAL A 370 -9.82 -15.55 -21.05
C VAL A 370 -10.67 -16.76 -21.48
N ARG A 371 -12.00 -16.60 -21.55
CA ARG A 371 -12.95 -17.65 -21.98
C ARG A 371 -12.73 -18.08 -23.42
N GLU A 372 -12.44 -17.13 -24.30
CA GLU A 372 -12.28 -17.37 -25.74
C GLU A 372 -10.91 -17.91 -26.14
N GLN A 373 -9.90 -17.83 -25.25
CA GLN A 373 -8.56 -18.37 -25.46
C GLN A 373 -8.23 -19.59 -24.57
N ASP A 374 -9.21 -20.11 -23.81
CA ASP A 374 -9.07 -21.23 -22.86
C ASP A 374 -7.95 -21.01 -21.82
N ILE A 375 -7.83 -19.78 -21.32
CA ILE A 375 -6.85 -19.42 -20.29
C ILE A 375 -7.44 -19.80 -18.91
N PRO A 376 -6.68 -20.50 -18.03
CA PRO A 376 -7.13 -20.84 -16.69
C PRO A 376 -7.48 -19.59 -15.86
N PHE A 377 -8.64 -19.59 -15.20
CA PHE A 377 -9.13 -18.42 -14.46
C PHE A 377 -9.74 -18.73 -13.09
N LEU A 378 -9.43 -17.85 -12.13
CA LEU A 378 -10.01 -17.79 -10.80
C LEU A 378 -10.67 -16.41 -10.57
N GLY A 379 -12.00 -16.38 -10.57
CA GLY A 379 -12.77 -15.22 -10.11
C GLY A 379 -13.05 -15.31 -8.60
N ILE A 380 -12.81 -14.24 -7.84
CA ILE A 380 -13.13 -14.17 -6.41
C ILE A 380 -14.11 -13.01 -6.16
N CYS A 381 -15.25 -13.30 -5.52
CA CYS A 381 -16.33 -12.35 -5.21
C CYS A 381 -16.77 -11.58 -6.48
N LEU A 382 -16.34 -10.32 -6.65
CA LEU A 382 -16.60 -9.55 -7.87
C LEU A 382 -16.08 -10.26 -9.13
N GLY A 383 -14.95 -10.98 -9.07
CA GLY A 383 -14.45 -11.76 -10.20
C GLY A 383 -15.42 -12.86 -10.66
N MET A 384 -16.16 -13.48 -9.73
CA MET A 384 -17.24 -14.42 -10.05
C MET A 384 -18.48 -13.69 -10.59
N GLN A 385 -18.87 -12.56 -9.99
CA GLN A 385 -20.01 -11.78 -10.48
C GLN A 385 -19.77 -11.28 -11.92
N SER A 386 -18.55 -10.79 -12.23
CA SER A 386 -18.15 -10.40 -13.58
C SER A 386 -18.12 -11.60 -14.56
N MET A 387 -17.74 -12.80 -14.10
CA MET A 387 -17.80 -14.04 -14.89
C MET A 387 -19.25 -14.44 -15.25
N VAL A 388 -20.20 -14.27 -14.34
CA VAL A 388 -21.63 -14.50 -14.59
C VAL A 388 -22.20 -13.47 -15.58
N ILE A 389 -21.83 -12.19 -15.43
CA ILE A 389 -22.24 -11.10 -16.33
C ILE A 389 -21.68 -11.32 -17.75
N GLU A 390 -20.39 -11.66 -17.87
CA GLU A 390 -19.74 -11.95 -19.15
C GLU A 390 -20.45 -13.09 -19.90
N TYR A 391 -20.73 -14.20 -19.20
CA TYR A 391 -21.42 -15.35 -19.78
C TYR A 391 -22.85 -15.01 -20.22
N ALA A 392 -23.57 -14.22 -19.42
CA ALA A 392 -24.91 -13.77 -19.77
C ALA A 392 -24.93 -12.90 -21.04
N ARG A 393 -24.04 -11.91 -21.14
CA ARG A 393 -23.93 -11.07 -22.34
C ARG A 393 -23.48 -11.89 -23.56
N ASN A 394 -22.31 -12.51 -23.49
CA ASN A 394 -21.60 -13.02 -24.66
C ASN A 394 -22.01 -14.45 -25.08
N VAL A 395 -22.57 -15.26 -24.16
CA VAL A 395 -23.01 -16.64 -24.45
C VAL A 395 -24.54 -16.77 -24.53
N LEU A 396 -25.30 -16.01 -23.73
CA LEU A 396 -26.77 -15.99 -23.82
C LEU A 396 -27.34 -14.90 -24.75
N GLY A 397 -26.52 -13.96 -25.22
CA GLY A 397 -26.98 -12.82 -26.03
C GLY A 397 -27.79 -11.79 -25.22
N MET A 398 -27.58 -11.71 -23.90
CA MET A 398 -28.25 -10.76 -23.02
C MET A 398 -27.41 -9.48 -22.89
N ASP A 399 -27.25 -8.72 -23.98
CA ASP A 399 -26.31 -7.58 -24.11
C ASP A 399 -26.35 -6.59 -22.92
N GLY A 400 -27.53 -6.35 -22.35
CA GLY A 400 -27.74 -5.45 -21.20
C GLY A 400 -27.52 -6.06 -19.81
N ALA A 401 -27.04 -7.31 -19.69
CA ALA A 401 -26.95 -8.00 -18.40
C ALA A 401 -25.95 -7.35 -17.43
N HIS A 402 -26.34 -7.27 -16.15
CA HIS A 402 -25.55 -6.62 -15.11
C HIS A 402 -25.79 -7.17 -13.70
N SER A 403 -24.91 -6.78 -12.78
CA SER A 403 -25.21 -6.71 -11.34
C SER A 403 -25.97 -5.41 -11.02
N THR A 404 -27.03 -5.51 -10.21
CA THR A 404 -27.79 -4.34 -9.71
C THR A 404 -27.03 -3.48 -8.70
N GLU A 405 -25.80 -3.85 -8.31
CA GLU A 405 -24.88 -2.95 -7.59
C GLU A 405 -24.43 -1.77 -8.46
N PHE A 406 -24.34 -1.98 -9.78
CA PHE A 406 -23.67 -1.05 -10.70
C PHE A 406 -24.59 -0.53 -11.82
N ASP A 407 -25.59 -1.31 -12.21
CA ASP A 407 -26.74 -0.81 -12.99
C ASP A 407 -28.04 -1.31 -12.37
N ALA A 408 -28.72 -0.41 -11.65
CA ALA A 408 -30.00 -0.69 -11.01
C ALA A 408 -31.19 -0.76 -11.99
N ASN A 409 -30.98 -0.49 -13.30
CA ASN A 409 -32.01 -0.48 -14.34
C ASN A 409 -31.80 -1.56 -15.42
N THR A 410 -30.85 -2.48 -15.22
CA THR A 410 -30.57 -3.57 -16.18
C THR A 410 -31.83 -4.40 -16.47
N ASP A 411 -32.11 -4.66 -17.74
CA ASP A 411 -33.18 -5.57 -18.17
C ASP A 411 -32.90 -7.03 -17.75
N TYR A 412 -31.63 -7.37 -17.46
CA TYR A 412 -31.21 -8.72 -17.08
C TYR A 412 -30.33 -8.69 -15.80
N PRO A 413 -30.95 -8.54 -14.61
CA PRO A 413 -30.25 -8.56 -13.33
C PRO A 413 -29.81 -10.00 -12.98
N VAL A 414 -28.69 -10.44 -13.56
CA VAL A 414 -28.09 -11.77 -13.34
C VAL A 414 -27.34 -11.87 -12.00
N VAL A 415 -27.04 -10.72 -11.39
CA VAL A 415 -26.55 -10.59 -10.01
C VAL A 415 -27.39 -9.51 -9.32
N SER A 416 -27.89 -9.77 -8.12
CA SER A 416 -28.79 -8.86 -7.41
C SER A 416 -28.72 -8.99 -5.89
N LEU A 417 -29.37 -8.09 -5.16
CA LEU A 417 -29.78 -8.40 -3.78
C LEU A 417 -30.82 -9.53 -3.80
N LEU A 418 -31.00 -10.22 -2.67
CA LEU A 418 -32.05 -11.22 -2.50
C LEU A 418 -33.43 -10.55 -2.49
N GLU A 419 -34.46 -11.23 -3.00
CA GLU A 419 -35.81 -10.64 -3.17
C GLU A 419 -36.38 -10.07 -1.84
N GLU A 420 -36.13 -10.75 -0.71
CA GLU A 420 -36.54 -10.31 0.62
C GLU A 420 -35.88 -8.99 1.08
N GLN A 421 -34.75 -8.61 0.49
CA GLN A 421 -34.02 -7.37 0.77
C GLN A 421 -34.51 -6.20 -0.10
N VAL A 422 -35.21 -6.47 -1.21
CA VAL A 422 -35.64 -5.46 -2.19
C VAL A 422 -36.65 -4.49 -1.55
N GLY A 423 -36.25 -3.22 -1.43
CA GLY A 423 -37.08 -2.16 -0.86
C GLY A 423 -36.90 -1.93 0.65
N GLN A 424 -36.10 -2.73 1.36
CA GLN A 424 -35.76 -2.43 2.76
C GLN A 424 -34.87 -1.18 2.85
N LYS A 425 -35.33 -0.12 3.53
CA LYS A 425 -34.57 1.13 3.74
C LYS A 425 -33.50 1.02 4.84
N ILE A 426 -32.76 -0.08 4.85
CA ILE A 426 -31.49 -0.21 5.58
C ILE A 426 -30.38 0.16 4.60
N TYR A 427 -29.47 1.07 4.98
CA TYR A 427 -28.34 1.44 4.13
C TYR A 427 -27.33 0.29 4.05
N GLY A 428 -27.54 -0.58 3.06
CA GLY A 428 -26.87 -1.87 2.92
C GLY A 428 -27.76 -3.02 3.41
N GLY A 429 -28.23 -3.84 2.47
CA GLY A 429 -28.86 -5.13 2.80
C GLY A 429 -27.91 -6.03 3.57
N THR A 430 -28.47 -7.03 4.28
CA THR A 430 -27.74 -7.91 5.20
C THR A 430 -26.49 -8.51 4.55
N MET A 431 -25.34 -8.10 5.06
CA MET A 431 -24.03 -8.41 4.51
C MET A 431 -23.57 -9.79 4.97
N ARG A 432 -23.17 -10.64 4.02
CA ARG A 432 -22.59 -11.94 4.34
C ARG A 432 -21.14 -11.73 4.73
N LEU A 433 -20.86 -12.02 5.99
CA LEU A 433 -19.56 -11.94 6.63
C LEU A 433 -19.22 -13.29 7.27
N GLY A 434 -17.93 -13.59 7.40
CA GLY A 434 -17.43 -14.78 8.10
C GLY A 434 -17.63 -16.08 7.34
N LEU A 435 -17.55 -17.20 8.05
CA LEU A 435 -17.71 -18.54 7.45
C LEU A 435 -19.15 -18.85 7.05
N TRP A 436 -19.32 -19.27 5.80
CA TRP A 436 -20.52 -19.94 5.31
C TRP A 436 -20.15 -21.36 4.83
N LYS A 437 -21.10 -22.29 4.94
CA LYS A 437 -20.98 -23.65 4.38
C LYS A 437 -21.36 -23.65 2.89
N ALA A 438 -20.70 -24.50 2.10
CA ALA A 438 -21.16 -24.85 0.77
C ALA A 438 -21.03 -26.36 0.51
N HIS A 439 -22.06 -26.94 -0.10
CA HIS A 439 -22.04 -28.30 -0.66
C HIS A 439 -21.48 -28.27 -2.06
N LEU A 440 -20.65 -29.26 -2.39
CA LEU A 440 -20.01 -29.37 -3.69
C LEU A 440 -20.78 -30.33 -4.59
N LEU A 441 -21.00 -29.93 -5.84
CA LEU A 441 -21.62 -30.78 -6.87
C LEU A 441 -20.72 -32.03 -7.09
N PRO A 442 -21.25 -33.26 -6.91
CA PRO A 442 -20.46 -34.47 -7.11
C PRO A 442 -19.91 -34.58 -8.53
N GLY A 443 -18.61 -34.83 -8.67
CA GLY A 443 -17.91 -34.86 -9.96
C GLY A 443 -17.52 -33.50 -10.54
N SER A 444 -17.72 -32.40 -9.82
CA SER A 444 -17.17 -31.07 -10.17
C SER A 444 -15.63 -31.04 -10.07
N LYS A 445 -14.98 -30.04 -10.69
CA LYS A 445 -13.55 -29.78 -10.42
C LYS A 445 -13.34 -29.49 -8.94
N LEU A 446 -14.28 -28.78 -8.32
CA LEU A 446 -14.19 -28.38 -6.92
C LEU A 446 -14.20 -29.56 -5.94
N GLU A 447 -15.05 -30.58 -6.12
CA GLU A 447 -15.03 -31.80 -5.29
C GLU A 447 -13.68 -32.52 -5.42
N ALA A 448 -13.16 -32.63 -6.65
CA ALA A 448 -11.87 -33.27 -6.92
C ALA A 448 -10.69 -32.50 -6.29
N ILE A 449 -10.71 -31.17 -6.34
CA ILE A 449 -9.72 -30.28 -5.71
C ILE A 449 -9.77 -30.42 -4.18
N TYR A 450 -10.95 -30.33 -3.55
CA TYR A 450 -11.06 -30.31 -2.08
C TYR A 450 -11.02 -31.71 -1.43
N GLY A 451 -11.27 -32.77 -2.19
CA GLY A 451 -11.43 -34.14 -1.66
C GLY A 451 -12.61 -34.29 -0.69
N LYS A 452 -13.61 -33.41 -0.77
CA LYS A 452 -14.72 -33.27 0.18
C LYS A 452 -16.01 -32.87 -0.53
N LYS A 453 -17.14 -33.23 0.08
CA LYS A 453 -18.50 -32.83 -0.37
C LYS A 453 -19.00 -31.54 0.27
N GLU A 454 -18.37 -31.12 1.36
CA GLU A 454 -18.70 -29.93 2.13
C GLU A 454 -17.43 -29.11 2.34
N ILE A 455 -17.55 -27.80 2.16
CA ILE A 455 -16.51 -26.82 2.44
C ILE A 455 -17.08 -25.68 3.28
N THR A 456 -16.20 -24.85 3.84
CA THR A 456 -16.58 -23.52 4.31
C THR A 456 -15.63 -22.50 3.71
N GLU A 457 -16.11 -21.29 3.42
CA GLU A 457 -15.28 -20.16 2.96
C GLU A 457 -15.69 -18.86 3.64
N ARG A 458 -14.85 -17.83 3.58
CA ARG A 458 -15.11 -16.52 4.19
C ARG A 458 -15.75 -15.56 3.19
N HIS A 459 -16.86 -14.91 3.56
CA HIS A 459 -17.62 -14.03 2.67
C HIS A 459 -17.47 -12.55 3.07
N ARG A 460 -17.60 -11.65 2.09
CA ARG A 460 -17.65 -10.19 2.29
C ARG A 460 -18.48 -9.48 1.20
N HIS A 461 -19.70 -9.94 0.95
CA HIS A 461 -20.57 -9.38 -0.10
C HIS A 461 -22.03 -9.20 0.36
N ARG A 462 -22.83 -8.60 -0.53
CA ARG A 462 -24.29 -8.34 -0.35
C ARG A 462 -25.11 -8.78 -1.56
N TYR A 463 -24.50 -8.72 -2.75
CA TYR A 463 -25.11 -9.12 -4.01
C TYR A 463 -24.76 -10.59 -4.30
N GLU A 464 -25.74 -11.30 -4.82
CA GLU A 464 -25.77 -12.75 -5.04
C GLU A 464 -26.08 -13.06 -6.50
N PHE A 465 -25.83 -14.30 -6.91
CA PHE A 465 -26.33 -14.84 -8.17
C PHE A 465 -27.87 -14.82 -8.20
N SER A 466 -28.45 -14.32 -9.30
CA SER A 466 -29.91 -14.24 -9.46
C SER A 466 -30.48 -15.58 -9.96
N ASP A 467 -31.19 -16.27 -9.07
CA ASP A 467 -31.68 -17.64 -9.32
C ASP A 467 -32.58 -17.78 -10.56
N ALA A 468 -33.30 -16.70 -10.92
CA ALA A 468 -34.11 -16.57 -12.14
C ALA A 468 -33.32 -16.75 -13.46
N TYR A 469 -31.99 -16.85 -13.39
CA TYR A 469 -31.09 -17.12 -14.51
C TYR A 469 -30.35 -18.48 -14.40
N ARG A 470 -30.49 -19.23 -13.29
CA ARG A 470 -29.82 -20.53 -13.05
C ARG A 470 -29.98 -21.47 -14.23
N GLU A 471 -31.23 -21.84 -14.55
CA GLU A 471 -31.53 -22.78 -15.64
C GLU A 471 -31.03 -22.30 -17.02
N LYS A 472 -31.11 -20.98 -17.29
CA LYS A 472 -30.68 -20.42 -18.57
C LYS A 472 -29.16 -20.54 -18.74
N LEU A 473 -28.40 -20.11 -17.73
CA LEU A 473 -26.93 -20.17 -17.71
C LEU A 473 -26.43 -21.63 -17.68
N HIS A 474 -27.07 -22.48 -16.89
CA HIS A 474 -26.78 -23.91 -16.82
C HIS A 474 -27.01 -24.62 -18.15
N SER A 475 -28.11 -24.33 -18.85
CA SER A 475 -28.44 -24.94 -20.15
C SER A 475 -27.38 -24.71 -21.24
N GLN A 476 -26.60 -23.62 -21.12
CA GLN A 476 -25.51 -23.29 -22.05
C GLN A 476 -24.12 -23.65 -21.50
N GLY A 477 -24.01 -24.26 -20.32
CA GLY A 477 -22.76 -24.84 -19.80
C GLY A 477 -22.04 -24.09 -18.67
N LEU A 478 -22.67 -23.08 -18.04
CA LEU A 478 -22.19 -22.53 -16.77
C LEU A 478 -22.75 -23.36 -15.61
N VAL A 479 -21.92 -24.24 -15.06
CA VAL A 479 -22.28 -25.20 -14.00
C VAL A 479 -22.19 -24.53 -12.64
N VAL A 480 -23.27 -24.58 -11.85
CA VAL A 480 -23.21 -24.32 -10.40
C VAL A 480 -22.50 -25.49 -9.76
N SER A 481 -21.27 -25.29 -9.24
CA SER A 481 -20.47 -26.34 -8.64
C SER A 481 -20.43 -26.29 -7.11
N ALA A 482 -20.92 -25.22 -6.48
CA ALA A 482 -21.18 -25.18 -5.05
C ALA A 482 -22.39 -24.31 -4.67
N GLU A 483 -23.15 -24.72 -3.65
CA GLU A 483 -24.28 -23.94 -3.08
C GLU A 483 -24.47 -24.15 -1.56
N THR A 484 -25.18 -23.23 -0.89
CA THR A 484 -25.53 -23.32 0.55
C THR A 484 -26.71 -24.27 0.82
N GLU A 485 -26.69 -24.97 1.98
CA GLU A 485 -27.77 -25.88 2.39
C GLU A 485 -29.15 -25.19 2.51
N ASP A 486 -29.20 -24.08 3.24
CA ASP A 486 -30.46 -23.53 3.77
C ASP A 486 -31.27 -22.71 2.75
N VAL A 487 -30.56 -22.12 1.77
CA VAL A 487 -31.09 -21.09 0.84
C VAL A 487 -30.60 -21.26 -0.60
N GLN A 488 -29.84 -22.31 -0.91
CA GLN A 488 -29.32 -22.64 -2.25
C GLN A 488 -28.60 -21.48 -2.98
N LEU A 489 -28.02 -20.54 -2.24
CA LEU A 489 -27.20 -19.47 -2.81
C LEU A 489 -26.01 -20.08 -3.54
N VAL A 490 -25.78 -19.64 -4.78
CA VAL A 490 -24.72 -20.16 -5.66
C VAL A 490 -23.37 -19.60 -5.20
N GLU A 491 -22.51 -20.45 -4.67
CA GLU A 491 -21.22 -20.06 -4.11
C GLU A 491 -20.05 -20.25 -5.08
N VAL A 492 -20.16 -21.18 -6.04
CA VAL A 492 -19.15 -21.37 -7.10
C VAL A 492 -19.81 -21.71 -8.42
N VAL A 493 -19.31 -21.09 -9.50
CA VAL A 493 -19.61 -21.46 -10.89
C VAL A 493 -18.37 -21.92 -11.65
N GLU A 494 -18.55 -22.91 -12.51
CA GLU A 494 -17.54 -23.47 -13.41
C GLU A 494 -18.05 -23.41 -14.86
N TRP A 495 -17.16 -23.23 -15.83
CA TRP A 495 -17.45 -23.58 -17.23
C TRP A 495 -16.48 -24.65 -17.74
N LYS A 496 -16.66 -25.12 -18.98
CA LYS A 496 -15.81 -26.16 -19.57
C LYS A 496 -14.34 -25.72 -19.67
N TYR A 497 -13.45 -26.63 -19.30
CA TYR A 497 -12.00 -26.42 -19.17
C TYR A 497 -11.61 -25.42 -18.07
N ASN A 498 -10.34 -25.48 -17.66
CA ASN A 498 -9.56 -24.97 -16.50
C ASN A 498 -9.96 -23.70 -15.68
N THR A 499 -11.23 -23.34 -15.61
CA THR A 499 -11.74 -22.10 -15.01
C THR A 499 -12.83 -22.34 -13.96
N TRP A 500 -12.82 -21.54 -12.89
CA TRP A 500 -13.85 -21.48 -11.86
C TRP A 500 -13.94 -20.06 -11.23
N GLY A 501 -15.12 -19.66 -10.76
CA GLY A 501 -15.35 -18.42 -10.01
C GLY A 501 -16.07 -18.73 -8.70
N ALA A 502 -15.61 -18.16 -7.59
CA ALA A 502 -16.15 -18.36 -6.24
C ALA A 502 -16.58 -17.05 -5.57
N THR A 503 -17.65 -17.08 -4.77
CA THR A 503 -18.13 -15.95 -3.95
C THR A 503 -17.22 -15.67 -2.76
N GLY A 504 -16.80 -16.73 -2.07
CA GLY A 504 -15.95 -16.68 -0.87
C GLY A 504 -14.46 -16.47 -1.19
N ASP A 505 -13.78 -15.72 -0.32
CA ASP A 505 -12.36 -15.42 -0.46
C ASP A 505 -11.47 -16.49 0.21
N ARG A 506 -11.02 -17.42 -0.63
CA ARG A 506 -10.08 -18.50 -0.27
C ARG A 506 -8.72 -18.00 0.19
N THR A 507 -8.32 -16.80 -0.20
CA THR A 507 -6.96 -16.28 0.04
C THR A 507 -6.74 -15.90 1.51
N LEU A 508 -7.84 -15.65 2.22
CA LEU A 508 -7.88 -15.46 3.66
C LEU A 508 -7.60 -16.74 4.47
N LYS A 509 -7.61 -17.94 3.86
CA LYS A 509 -7.41 -19.24 4.53
C LYS A 509 -6.03 -19.87 4.34
N THR A 510 -5.01 -19.05 4.14
CA THR A 510 -3.62 -19.46 3.87
C THR A 510 -2.88 -19.94 5.12
N GLU A 511 -3.31 -21.07 5.68
CA GLU A 511 -2.59 -21.77 6.76
C GLU A 511 -1.28 -22.38 6.23
N SER A 512 -0.14 -22.01 6.84
CA SER A 512 1.19 -22.45 6.41
C SER A 512 1.53 -23.94 6.68
N ASP A 513 0.62 -24.71 7.29
CA ASP A 513 0.85 -26.11 7.70
C ASP A 513 -0.38 -27.01 7.48
N LYS A 514 -1.28 -26.64 6.55
CA LYS A 514 -2.27 -27.55 5.97
C LYS A 514 -2.28 -27.41 4.45
N SER A 515 -2.54 -28.50 3.75
CA SER A 515 -2.56 -28.55 2.28
C SER A 515 -3.71 -27.71 1.71
N ALA A 516 -3.42 -26.49 1.28
CA ALA A 516 -4.17 -25.86 0.20
C ALA A 516 -4.10 -26.79 -1.02
N PRO A 517 -5.24 -27.17 -1.63
CA PRO A 517 -5.25 -28.17 -2.68
C PRO A 517 -4.56 -27.69 -3.97
N GLU A 518 -4.08 -28.64 -4.76
CA GLU A 518 -3.03 -28.44 -5.76
C GLU A 518 -3.43 -27.49 -6.90
N PHE A 519 -2.68 -26.39 -7.06
CA PHE A 519 -2.74 -25.53 -8.25
C PHE A 519 -1.90 -26.15 -9.39
N VAL A 520 -2.47 -27.13 -10.10
CA VAL A 520 -1.80 -27.81 -11.21
C VAL A 520 -1.92 -27.01 -12.51
N LEU A 521 -0.81 -26.39 -12.94
CA LEU A 521 -0.64 -25.77 -14.26
C LEU A 521 0.59 -26.38 -14.93
N ASN A 522 0.48 -26.80 -16.20
CA ASN A 522 1.53 -27.52 -16.93
C ASN A 522 2.36 -26.63 -17.86
N GLU A 523 3.60 -27.06 -18.15
CA GLU A 523 4.66 -26.26 -18.77
C GLU A 523 4.38 -25.71 -20.18
N ALA A 524 4.89 -24.50 -20.46
CA ALA A 524 5.15 -24.00 -21.81
C ALA A 524 6.49 -23.23 -21.88
N LYS A 525 7.21 -23.35 -23.00
CA LYS A 525 8.50 -22.67 -23.27
C LYS A 525 8.40 -21.78 -24.51
N ILE A 526 8.89 -20.54 -24.42
CA ILE A 526 8.96 -19.59 -25.53
C ILE A 526 10.38 -18.96 -25.61
N THR A 527 10.80 -18.58 -26.82
CA THR A 527 12.09 -17.93 -27.13
C THR A 527 11.83 -16.56 -27.79
N ILE A 528 12.72 -15.58 -27.58
CA ILE A 528 12.52 -14.17 -27.94
C ILE A 528 13.32 -13.78 -29.20
N ILE A 529 12.76 -12.88 -30.01
CA ILE A 529 13.44 -12.08 -31.04
C ILE A 529 12.96 -10.62 -30.89
N GLU A 530 13.85 -9.64 -31.02
CA GLU A 530 13.57 -8.18 -30.97
C GLU A 530 14.04 -7.49 -32.26
N ASP A 531 13.49 -6.29 -32.56
CA ASP A 531 13.99 -5.40 -33.62
C ASP A 531 14.01 -3.91 -33.18
N ASP A 532 15.11 -3.24 -33.53
CA ASP A 532 15.45 -1.80 -33.60
C ASP A 532 14.51 -0.70 -33.06
N LEU A 533 15.10 0.22 -32.24
CA LEU A 533 15.19 1.67 -32.57
C LEU A 533 15.90 2.60 -31.54
N THR A 534 16.40 2.13 -30.39
CA THR A 534 17.04 3.02 -29.37
C THR A 534 18.43 2.56 -28.92
N THR A 535 19.45 3.42 -29.06
CA THR A 535 20.80 3.18 -28.51
C THR A 535 20.93 3.71 -27.08
N ILE A 536 21.10 2.82 -26.08
CA ILE A 536 21.34 3.17 -24.67
C ILE A 536 22.68 2.56 -24.24
N GLU A 537 23.65 3.38 -23.85
CA GLU A 537 24.87 2.90 -23.19
C GLU A 537 24.56 2.57 -21.71
N VAL A 538 24.27 1.30 -21.44
CA VAL A 538 24.01 0.75 -20.10
C VAL A 538 25.30 0.15 -19.53
N LYS A 539 25.58 0.38 -18.24
CA LYS A 539 26.74 -0.21 -17.54
C LYS A 539 26.40 -1.40 -16.64
N GLU A 540 25.20 -1.42 -16.08
CA GLU A 540 24.60 -2.58 -15.41
C GLU A 540 23.15 -2.66 -15.88
N LEU A 541 22.76 -3.78 -16.47
CA LEU A 541 21.45 -3.94 -17.10
C LEU A 541 20.52 -4.65 -16.13
N ALA A 542 19.63 -3.88 -15.51
CA ALA A 542 18.72 -4.36 -14.49
C ALA A 542 17.27 -4.05 -14.88
N TYR A 543 16.52 -5.12 -15.15
CA TYR A 543 15.05 -5.20 -15.15
C TYR A 543 14.29 -4.55 -16.33
N PHE A 544 13.49 -5.37 -17.02
CA PHE A 544 12.38 -4.94 -17.88
C PHE A 544 11.06 -5.33 -17.19
N PRO A 545 10.31 -4.39 -16.57
CA PRO A 545 8.98 -4.66 -16.07
C PRO A 545 7.95 -4.87 -17.20
N VAL A 546 6.93 -5.67 -16.92
CA VAL A 546 5.93 -6.16 -17.89
C VAL A 546 4.81 -5.13 -18.15
N ASP A 547 4.80 -4.00 -17.44
CA ASP A 547 3.87 -2.87 -17.61
C ASP A 547 4.22 -1.95 -18.81
N GLY A 548 5.09 -2.42 -19.71
CA GLY A 548 5.63 -1.66 -20.83
C GLY A 548 6.55 -0.51 -20.41
N ARG A 549 6.95 -0.43 -19.13
CA ARG A 549 7.95 0.53 -18.66
C ARG A 549 9.34 -0.07 -18.83
N GLN A 550 10.32 0.78 -19.08
CA GLN A 550 11.73 0.41 -19.07
C GLN A 550 12.40 1.22 -17.96
N GLU A 551 12.75 0.55 -16.86
CA GLU A 551 13.46 1.18 -15.74
C GLU A 551 14.96 0.91 -15.85
N PHE A 552 15.77 1.95 -15.83
CA PHE A 552 17.23 1.85 -15.87
C PHE A 552 17.85 2.56 -14.67
N LYS A 553 18.86 1.93 -14.06
CA LYS A 553 19.59 2.44 -12.90
C LYS A 553 21.03 2.76 -13.28
N ASN A 554 21.62 3.80 -12.66
CA ASN A 554 23.00 4.26 -12.92
C ASN A 554 23.32 4.63 -14.39
N VAL A 555 22.32 5.08 -15.19
CA VAL A 555 22.47 5.27 -16.65
C VAL A 555 22.86 6.68 -17.08
N ARG A 556 23.78 6.74 -18.05
CA ARG A 556 24.24 7.97 -18.71
C ARG A 556 23.45 8.27 -19.99
N PHE A 557 22.19 8.66 -19.85
CA PHE A 557 21.28 8.85 -20.99
C PHE A 557 21.71 10.01 -21.91
N ILE A 558 21.78 9.75 -23.23
CA ILE A 558 22.03 10.77 -24.27
C ILE A 558 21.14 10.51 -25.50
N GLN A 559 19.90 11.01 -25.46
CA GLN A 559 19.03 10.96 -26.64
C GLN A 559 19.65 11.77 -27.81
N ARG A 560 19.91 11.10 -28.94
CA ARG A 560 20.28 11.74 -30.21
C ARG A 560 19.03 11.90 -31.07
N ALA A 561 18.38 13.06 -30.97
CA ALA A 561 17.14 13.32 -31.68
C ALA A 561 17.31 13.39 -33.21
N THR A 562 16.41 12.76 -33.96
CA THR A 562 15.93 13.23 -35.26
C THR A 562 15.01 14.46 -35.06
N GLU A 563 14.83 15.24 -36.12
CA GLU A 563 13.92 16.40 -36.30
C GLU A 563 13.14 16.95 -35.06
N GLY A 564 13.75 17.66 -34.10
CA GLY A 564 13.89 19.08 -34.37
C GLY A 564 14.15 20.08 -33.22
N LYS A 565 14.77 19.85 -32.05
CA LYS A 565 15.39 18.69 -31.37
C LYS A 565 15.55 19.05 -29.86
N VAL A 566 14.86 18.37 -28.92
CA VAL A 566 15.12 18.50 -27.45
C VAL A 566 16.34 17.65 -27.08
N LYS A 567 17.14 18.08 -26.10
CA LYS A 567 18.23 17.26 -25.54
C LYS A 567 18.21 17.25 -24.00
N MET A 568 17.91 16.10 -23.44
CA MET A 568 18.15 15.80 -22.02
C MET A 568 19.57 15.25 -21.83
N LYS A 569 20.13 15.47 -20.65
CA LYS A 569 21.39 14.88 -20.17
C LYS A 569 21.36 14.87 -18.65
N GLY A 570 21.76 13.77 -18.01
CA GLY A 570 21.91 13.72 -16.56
C GLY A 570 22.73 12.53 -16.11
N ASN A 571 23.06 12.49 -14.83
CA ASN A 571 23.41 11.26 -14.14
C ASN A 571 22.13 10.79 -13.44
N ALA A 572 21.31 10.01 -14.16
CA ALA A 572 20.07 9.49 -13.60
C ALA A 572 20.40 8.31 -12.67
N GLN A 573 20.02 8.42 -11.40
CA GLN A 573 20.01 7.26 -10.50
C GLN A 573 18.90 6.30 -10.92
N ARG A 574 17.78 6.84 -11.42
CA ARG A 574 16.65 6.13 -11.99
C ARG A 574 16.12 6.85 -13.23
N LEU A 575 15.90 6.11 -14.31
CA LEU A 575 15.21 6.53 -15.53
C LEU A 575 14.06 5.56 -15.75
N VAL A 576 12.82 6.02 -15.85
CA VAL A 576 11.65 5.19 -16.20
C VAL A 576 11.03 5.74 -17.47
N MET A 577 11.06 4.93 -18.55
CA MET A 577 10.39 5.25 -19.82
C MET A 577 9.11 4.44 -19.93
N TYR A 578 7.94 5.09 -20.04
CA TYR A 578 6.63 4.43 -20.07
C TYR A 578 6.20 4.24 -21.53
N GLN A 579 6.22 3.01 -22.06
CA GLN A 579 5.74 2.66 -23.41
C GLN A 579 6.23 3.59 -24.54
N ASN A 580 7.45 4.12 -24.45
CA ASN A 580 7.99 5.20 -25.31
C ASN A 580 7.19 6.53 -25.34
N LYS A 581 6.19 6.71 -24.47
CA LYS A 581 5.32 7.90 -24.36
C LYS A 581 5.85 8.89 -23.33
N ASP A 582 6.06 8.48 -22.08
CA ASP A 582 6.46 9.38 -21.00
C ASP A 582 7.84 9.05 -20.44
N ILE A 583 8.52 10.06 -19.89
CA ILE A 583 9.84 9.91 -19.26
C ILE A 583 9.82 10.48 -17.85
N LEU A 584 10.11 9.65 -16.84
CA LEU A 584 10.49 10.08 -15.51
C LEU A 584 12.00 9.91 -15.32
N MET A 585 12.68 10.94 -14.81
CA MET A 585 14.09 10.91 -14.44
C MET A 585 14.29 11.40 -13.02
N GLU A 586 15.08 10.67 -12.23
CA GLU A 586 15.41 10.96 -10.84
C GLU A 586 16.94 10.93 -10.66
N GLY A 587 17.52 12.01 -10.13
CA GLY A 587 18.96 12.25 -10.04
C GLY A 587 19.33 13.68 -10.49
N ASP A 588 20.58 13.94 -10.85
CA ASP A 588 20.99 15.25 -11.39
C ASP A 588 20.56 15.37 -12.87
N VAL A 589 19.33 15.83 -13.11
CA VAL A 589 18.74 15.95 -14.45
C VAL A 589 18.96 17.34 -15.04
N THR A 590 19.40 17.42 -16.30
CA THR A 590 19.44 18.64 -17.10
C THR A 590 18.58 18.51 -18.36
N PHE A 591 17.64 19.44 -18.53
CA PHE A 591 16.83 19.62 -19.74
C PHE A 591 17.38 20.80 -20.56
N LEU A 592 17.53 20.61 -21.87
CA LEU A 592 17.96 21.66 -22.79
C LEU A 592 17.19 21.59 -24.12
N ASP A 593 16.30 22.55 -24.37
CA ASP A 593 15.79 22.83 -25.71
C ASP A 593 16.65 23.93 -26.34
N LYS A 594 17.54 23.54 -27.26
CA LYS A 594 18.40 24.48 -28.00
C LYS A 594 17.63 25.37 -28.98
N LYS A 595 16.53 24.89 -29.58
CA LYS A 595 15.74 25.64 -30.59
C LYS A 595 14.90 26.71 -29.92
N LYS A 596 14.28 26.39 -28.78
CA LYS A 596 13.55 27.35 -27.94
C LYS A 596 14.50 28.18 -27.06
N GLY A 597 15.72 27.72 -26.81
CA GLY A 597 16.74 28.43 -26.00
C GLY A 597 16.43 28.42 -24.51
N LEU A 598 15.87 27.30 -24.03
CA LEU A 598 15.44 27.10 -22.65
C LEU A 598 16.26 25.96 -22.02
N TYR A 599 16.75 26.19 -20.81
CA TYR A 599 17.59 25.28 -20.04
C TYR A 599 17.00 25.13 -18.63
N LEU A 600 17.07 23.93 -18.06
CA LEU A 600 16.57 23.64 -16.71
C LEU A 600 17.37 22.51 -16.05
N THR A 601 17.58 22.59 -14.74
CA THR A 601 18.15 21.51 -13.90
C THR A 601 17.28 21.22 -12.69
N SER A 602 17.10 19.96 -12.33
CA SER A 602 16.27 19.53 -11.19
C SER A 602 16.63 18.13 -10.69
N ILE A 603 16.19 17.78 -9.47
CA ILE A 603 16.37 16.45 -8.85
C ILE A 603 15.39 15.42 -9.45
N THR A 604 14.20 15.87 -9.84
CA THR A 604 13.21 15.06 -10.56
C THR A 604 12.75 15.82 -11.80
N LEU A 605 12.57 15.11 -12.91
CA LEU A 605 11.96 15.63 -14.13
C LEU A 605 11.00 14.59 -14.72
N PHE A 606 9.72 14.94 -14.79
CA PHE A 606 8.73 14.24 -15.60
C PHE A 606 8.56 14.98 -16.94
N TYR A 607 8.48 14.25 -18.04
CA TYR A 607 8.23 14.78 -19.38
C TYR A 607 7.26 13.89 -20.16
N ASP A 608 6.12 14.47 -20.48
CA ASP A 608 5.10 13.91 -21.36
C ASP A 608 5.42 14.31 -22.80
N ARG A 609 5.64 13.31 -23.68
CA ARG A 609 5.97 13.57 -25.10
C ARG A 609 4.75 13.95 -25.93
N LYS A 610 3.55 13.51 -25.56
CA LYS A 610 2.29 13.73 -26.29
C LYS A 610 1.78 15.15 -26.10
N GLU A 611 1.64 15.57 -24.84
CA GLU A 611 1.22 16.92 -24.45
C GLU A 611 2.37 17.94 -24.49
N SER A 612 3.62 17.47 -24.67
CA SER A 612 4.82 18.31 -24.60
C SER A 612 4.96 19.10 -23.28
N ARG A 613 4.48 18.51 -22.17
CA ARG A 613 4.51 19.10 -20.82
C ARG A 613 5.72 18.59 -20.05
N ALA A 614 6.42 19.47 -19.35
CA ALA A 614 7.56 19.12 -18.49
C ALA A 614 7.32 19.61 -17.06
N LYS A 615 7.54 18.74 -16.06
CA LYS A 615 7.34 19.04 -14.64
C LYS A 615 8.59 18.68 -13.85
N ALA A 616 9.29 19.71 -13.38
CA ALA A 616 10.53 19.64 -12.63
C ALA A 616 10.28 19.86 -11.14
N LYS A 617 10.94 19.09 -10.27
CA LYS A 617 10.87 19.22 -8.82
C LYS A 617 12.26 19.11 -8.17
N GLY A 618 12.40 19.73 -7.00
CA GLY A 618 13.61 19.70 -6.17
C GLY A 618 14.65 20.70 -6.65
N ASN A 619 14.68 21.87 -6.00
CA ASN A 619 15.64 22.96 -6.21
C ASN A 619 15.89 23.30 -7.68
N VAL A 620 14.80 23.50 -8.43
CA VAL A 620 14.83 23.70 -9.87
C VAL A 620 15.52 25.03 -10.20
N ILE A 621 16.46 25.00 -11.14
CA ILE A 621 17.07 26.18 -11.76
C ILE A 621 16.65 26.20 -13.22
N MET A 622 16.20 27.35 -13.73
CA MET A 622 15.78 27.53 -15.11
C MET A 622 16.46 28.76 -15.73
N GLU A 623 16.87 28.67 -16.99
CA GLU A 623 17.33 29.79 -17.80
C GLU A 623 16.56 29.86 -19.13
N ASP A 624 15.87 30.97 -19.36
CA ASP A 624 15.43 31.39 -20.68
C ASP A 624 16.49 32.31 -21.30
N ARG A 625 17.36 31.71 -22.12
CA ARG A 625 18.50 32.41 -22.73
C ARG A 625 18.08 33.37 -23.83
N LYS A 626 16.90 33.18 -24.46
CA LYS A 626 16.37 34.13 -25.45
C LYS A 626 15.86 35.40 -24.76
N ASN A 627 15.13 35.24 -23.65
CA ASN A 627 14.55 36.36 -22.91
C ASN A 627 15.43 36.88 -21.75
N LYS A 628 16.67 36.39 -21.63
CA LYS A 628 17.68 36.78 -20.62
C LYS A 628 17.12 36.74 -19.18
N LEU A 629 16.40 35.68 -18.87
CA LEU A 629 15.73 35.47 -17.58
C LEU A 629 16.25 34.16 -16.96
N SER A 630 16.69 34.21 -15.71
CA SER A 630 16.97 33.03 -14.89
C SER A 630 16.02 32.97 -13.71
N ALA A 631 15.65 31.76 -13.28
CA ALA A 631 14.76 31.52 -12.16
C ALA A 631 15.21 30.34 -11.30
N HIS A 632 14.90 30.41 -10.00
CA HIS A 632 15.02 29.32 -9.05
C HIS A 632 13.67 29.12 -8.36
N ALA A 633 13.22 27.87 -8.17
CA ALA A 633 11.97 27.53 -7.47
C ALA A 633 12.04 26.10 -6.91
N VAL A 634 11.13 25.73 -5.99
CA VAL A 634 11.04 24.34 -5.51
C VAL A 634 10.49 23.41 -6.59
N SER A 635 9.57 23.90 -7.43
CA SER A 635 9.12 23.20 -8.64
C SER A 635 8.81 24.17 -9.78
N VAL A 636 8.94 23.67 -11.01
CA VAL A 636 8.62 24.39 -12.25
C VAL A 636 7.86 23.46 -13.19
N GLU A 637 6.74 23.93 -13.71
CA GLU A 637 5.92 23.23 -14.71
C GLU A 637 5.86 24.05 -16.00
N MET A 638 6.00 23.37 -17.13
CA MET A 638 6.01 23.95 -18.47
C MET A 638 4.88 23.32 -19.28
N SER A 639 3.90 24.12 -19.69
CA SER A 639 2.86 23.73 -20.66
C SER A 639 3.15 24.32 -22.04
N ASP A 640 2.38 23.89 -23.04
CA ASP A 640 2.37 24.52 -24.37
C ASP A 640 3.77 24.49 -25.03
N GLY A 641 4.49 23.39 -24.81
CA GLY A 641 5.89 23.23 -25.22
C GLY A 641 6.86 24.24 -24.59
N GLY A 642 6.56 24.79 -23.42
CA GLY A 642 7.34 25.81 -22.74
C GLY A 642 7.07 27.25 -23.23
N ALA A 643 5.86 27.53 -23.72
CA ALA A 643 5.39 28.89 -23.94
C ALA A 643 4.80 29.52 -22.65
N ARG A 644 4.22 28.69 -21.78
CA ARG A 644 3.74 29.07 -20.44
C ARG A 644 4.50 28.27 -19.39
N ILE A 645 4.97 28.94 -18.34
CA ILE A 645 5.79 28.34 -17.29
C ILE A 645 5.26 28.76 -15.92
N VAL A 646 4.95 27.80 -15.06
CA VAL A 646 4.49 28.03 -13.68
C VAL A 646 5.61 27.64 -12.72
N MET A 647 5.99 28.55 -11.83
CA MET A 647 7.06 28.38 -10.85
C MET A 647 6.46 28.47 -9.45
N GLN A 648 6.74 27.49 -8.58
CA GLN A 648 6.08 27.36 -7.28
C GLN A 648 7.08 27.17 -6.13
N ALA A 649 6.76 27.86 -5.02
CA ALA A 649 7.45 27.97 -3.75
C ALA A 649 8.90 28.52 -3.83
N ARG A 650 9.20 29.50 -2.97
CA ARG A 650 10.50 30.20 -2.87
C ARG A 650 11.01 30.74 -4.20
N VAL A 651 10.11 31.20 -5.08
CA VAL A 651 10.45 31.60 -6.45
C VAL A 651 11.34 32.84 -6.43
N ARG A 652 12.51 32.76 -7.08
CA ARG A 652 13.43 33.88 -7.29
C ARG A 652 13.76 34.01 -8.76
N ILE A 653 13.38 35.13 -9.39
CA ILE A 653 13.66 35.41 -10.81
C ILE A 653 14.66 36.56 -10.92
N VAL A 654 15.58 36.49 -11.88
CA VAL A 654 16.56 37.54 -12.20
C VAL A 654 16.57 37.79 -13.71
N ARG A 655 16.43 39.06 -14.13
CA ARG A 655 16.55 39.50 -15.53
C ARG A 655 17.17 40.89 -15.57
N ASN A 656 18.39 40.99 -16.10
CA ASN A 656 19.21 42.22 -16.05
C ASN A 656 19.30 42.75 -14.59
N ASN A 657 19.02 44.03 -14.36
CA ASN A 657 19.02 44.66 -13.02
C ASN A 657 17.70 44.46 -12.24
N THR A 658 16.80 43.58 -12.70
CA THR A 658 15.54 43.26 -12.01
C THR A 658 15.67 41.92 -11.27
N VAL A 659 15.40 41.94 -9.96
CA VAL A 659 15.35 40.77 -9.07
C VAL A 659 13.96 40.67 -8.45
N ILE A 660 13.35 39.49 -8.54
CA ILE A 660 11.97 39.21 -8.11
C ILE A 660 12.01 38.08 -7.08
N ARG A 661 11.15 38.14 -6.07
CA ARG A 661 10.80 37.03 -5.17
C ARG A 661 9.28 36.89 -5.07
N SER A 662 8.75 35.68 -4.98
CA SER A 662 7.31 35.38 -4.82
C SER A 662 7.13 33.92 -4.37
N GLU A 663 5.97 33.53 -3.84
CA GLU A 663 5.67 32.10 -3.66
C GLU A 663 5.06 31.44 -4.91
N LEU A 664 4.40 32.21 -5.78
CA LEU A 664 3.93 31.76 -7.10
C LEU A 664 4.32 32.77 -8.18
N ALA A 665 4.83 32.27 -9.32
CA ALA A 665 5.01 33.07 -10.53
C ALA A 665 4.53 32.30 -11.77
N VAL A 666 3.70 32.92 -12.59
CA VAL A 666 3.31 32.43 -13.92
C VAL A 666 3.97 33.30 -14.97
N TYR A 667 4.79 32.70 -15.82
CA TYR A 667 5.51 33.35 -16.91
C TYR A 667 4.88 32.98 -18.26
N ASP A 668 4.23 33.95 -18.91
CA ASP A 668 3.98 33.88 -20.34
C ASP A 668 5.23 34.34 -21.08
N ARG A 669 5.85 33.39 -21.77
CA ARG A 669 7.13 33.55 -22.45
C ARG A 669 7.01 34.25 -23.81
N THR A 670 5.82 34.21 -24.41
CA THR A 670 5.51 34.77 -25.74
C THR A 670 5.07 36.23 -25.59
N ALA A 671 4.16 36.52 -24.67
CA ALA A 671 3.76 37.87 -24.27
C ALA A 671 4.86 38.60 -23.47
N GLN A 672 5.85 37.87 -22.95
CA GLN A 672 6.84 38.32 -21.97
C GLN A 672 6.20 38.93 -20.70
N GLN A 673 5.15 38.30 -20.17
CA GLN A 673 4.45 38.76 -18.96
C GLN A 673 4.72 37.82 -17.78
N LEU A 674 4.99 38.40 -16.60
CA LEU A 674 5.02 37.68 -15.33
C LEU A 674 3.81 38.11 -14.49
N TYR A 675 3.05 37.13 -14.03
CA TYR A 675 2.03 37.29 -12.98
C TYR A 675 2.60 36.69 -11.69
N LEU A 676 2.64 37.48 -10.63
CA LEU A 676 3.31 37.14 -9.37
C LEU A 676 2.30 37.25 -8.21
N SER A 677 2.26 36.26 -7.33
CA SER A 677 1.40 36.25 -6.14
C SER A 677 2.03 35.50 -4.96
N GLY A 678 1.41 35.65 -3.79
CA GLY A 678 2.02 35.25 -2.51
C GLY A 678 3.10 36.24 -2.10
N PHE A 679 2.67 37.46 -1.80
CA PHE A 679 3.51 38.61 -1.37
C PHE A 679 4.76 38.86 -2.24
N PRO A 680 4.59 39.04 -3.57
CA PRO A 680 5.68 39.36 -4.48
C PRO A 680 6.46 40.62 -4.09
N ARG A 681 7.79 40.52 -4.19
CA ARG A 681 8.76 41.60 -4.04
C ARG A 681 9.59 41.74 -5.31
N VAL A 682 9.55 42.92 -5.93
CA VAL A 682 10.28 43.26 -7.17
C VAL A 682 11.24 44.41 -6.89
N VAL A 683 12.52 44.21 -7.18
CA VAL A 683 13.57 45.25 -7.13
C VAL A 683 14.09 45.47 -8.53
N GLN A 684 14.11 46.71 -9.02
CA GLN A 684 14.51 47.08 -10.38
C GLN A 684 15.52 48.24 -10.35
N GLY A 685 16.81 47.92 -10.18
CA GLY A 685 17.83 48.91 -9.86
C GLY A 685 17.59 49.50 -8.46
N ASP A 686 17.27 50.79 -8.40
CA ASP A 686 16.97 51.51 -7.15
C ASP A 686 15.48 51.43 -6.76
N ASP A 687 14.60 51.04 -7.68
CA ASP A 687 13.15 51.01 -7.48
C ASP A 687 12.71 49.69 -6.81
N ILE A 688 11.77 49.75 -5.87
CA ILE A 688 11.24 48.59 -5.13
C ILE A 688 9.71 48.61 -5.14
N TYR A 689 9.10 47.47 -5.41
CA TYR A 689 7.64 47.27 -5.42
C TYR A 689 7.26 45.98 -4.66
N GLU A 690 6.30 46.09 -3.76
CA GLU A 690 5.75 45.00 -2.95
C GLU A 690 4.21 45.11 -2.95
N ALA A 691 3.50 44.02 -3.21
CA ALA A 691 2.03 43.99 -3.23
C ALA A 691 1.48 42.56 -2.98
N LEU A 692 0.15 42.40 -2.91
CA LEU A 692 -0.47 41.06 -2.89
C LEU A 692 -0.34 40.33 -4.24
N GLU A 693 -0.54 41.08 -5.33
CA GLU A 693 -0.36 40.63 -6.71
C GLU A 693 0.43 41.69 -7.49
N ILE A 694 1.38 41.23 -8.31
CA ILE A 694 2.14 42.08 -9.24
C ILE A 694 2.12 41.47 -10.64
N THR A 695 1.78 42.26 -11.65
CA THR A 695 1.96 41.90 -13.06
C THR A 695 3.06 42.76 -13.69
N LEU A 696 4.05 42.11 -14.31
CA LEU A 696 5.16 42.77 -15.00
C LEU A 696 5.12 42.45 -16.49
N ASN A 697 5.09 43.47 -17.34
CA ASN A 697 5.36 43.31 -18.77
C ASN A 697 6.85 43.55 -19.04
N LEU A 698 7.60 42.48 -19.29
CA LEU A 698 9.07 42.55 -19.39
C LEU A 698 9.56 43.20 -20.71
N LYS A 699 8.66 43.47 -21.66
CA LYS A 699 8.94 44.19 -22.92
C LYS A 699 8.73 45.69 -22.76
N THR A 700 7.61 46.13 -22.18
CA THR A 700 7.30 47.56 -21.98
C THR A 700 7.89 48.13 -20.68
N LYS A 701 8.24 47.26 -19.71
CA LYS A 701 8.57 47.59 -18.31
C LYS A 701 7.38 48.16 -17.52
N GLU A 702 6.17 47.94 -18.00
CA GLU A 702 4.95 48.26 -17.26
C GLU A 702 4.81 47.37 -16.03
N VAL A 703 4.48 47.99 -14.90
CA VAL A 703 4.27 47.34 -13.59
C VAL A 703 2.84 47.64 -13.15
N ARG A 704 2.03 46.61 -12.92
CA ARG A 704 0.70 46.73 -12.33
C ARG A 704 0.70 46.09 -10.95
N LEU A 705 0.21 46.82 -9.94
CA LEU A 705 0.21 46.44 -8.53
C LEU A 705 -1.25 46.33 -8.07
N LYS A 706 -1.61 45.27 -7.32
CA LYS A 706 -2.98 45.01 -6.86
C LYS A 706 -2.99 44.50 -5.42
N GLY A 707 -3.99 44.93 -4.66
CA GLY A 707 -4.12 44.70 -3.22
C GLY A 707 -3.52 45.83 -2.39
N ALA A 708 -3.03 45.53 -1.18
CA ALA A 708 -2.14 46.42 -0.45
C ALA A 708 -0.83 46.59 -1.23
N VAL A 709 -0.25 47.80 -1.25
CA VAL A 709 0.94 48.15 -2.05
C VAL A 709 1.92 48.97 -1.21
N GLN A 710 3.21 48.64 -1.31
CA GLN A 710 4.32 49.37 -0.70
C GLN A 710 5.49 49.44 -1.70
N GLY A 711 6.30 50.52 -1.66
CA GLY A 711 7.43 50.65 -2.56
C GLY A 711 8.14 52.00 -2.53
N SER A 712 9.20 52.12 -3.33
CA SER A 712 9.99 53.33 -3.52
C SER A 712 10.45 53.45 -4.99
N ILE A 713 10.46 54.67 -5.53
CA ILE A 713 10.86 54.94 -6.92
C ILE A 713 11.84 56.13 -6.93
N ARG A 714 12.95 56.01 -7.66
CA ARG A 714 14.00 57.04 -7.76
C ARG A 714 14.00 57.70 -9.14
N ALA A 715 13.48 58.92 -9.21
CA ALA A 715 13.48 59.72 -10.43
C ALA A 715 14.92 60.02 -10.91
N LYS A 716 15.29 59.51 -12.09
CA LYS A 716 16.57 59.86 -12.73
C LYS A 716 16.54 61.30 -13.21
N LYS A 717 17.40 62.16 -12.66
CA LYS A 717 17.68 63.49 -13.24
C LYS A 717 18.08 63.32 -14.72
N LYS A 718 17.38 64.03 -15.63
CA LYS A 718 17.92 64.31 -16.96
C LYS A 718 19.25 65.05 -16.79
N LYS A 719 20.26 64.76 -17.62
CA LYS A 719 21.33 65.74 -17.86
C LYS A 719 20.70 66.97 -18.51
N ASP A 720 21.17 68.15 -18.12
CA ASP A 720 20.50 69.40 -18.42
C ASP A 720 20.43 69.71 -19.92
N LYS A 721 19.21 70.00 -20.37
CA LYS A 721 19.00 71.18 -21.21
C LYS A 721 18.12 72.13 -20.41
N LYS A 722 18.57 73.38 -20.28
CA LYS A 722 17.82 74.49 -19.68
C LYS A 722 16.45 74.60 -20.37
N GLN A 723 15.39 74.87 -19.61
CA GLN A 723 14.84 76.23 -19.52
C GLN A 723 13.75 76.34 -18.46
N GLU A 724 13.40 77.60 -18.18
CA GLU A 724 12.55 78.19 -17.15
C GLU A 724 11.31 77.38 -16.66
N VAL A 725 11.19 77.28 -15.32
CA VAL A 725 10.18 78.02 -14.49
C VAL A 725 8.89 78.43 -15.26
N GLN A 726 7.68 78.03 -14.86
CA GLN A 726 7.00 78.53 -13.64
C GLN A 726 5.79 77.67 -13.19
N ASN A 727 5.27 77.97 -11.99
CA ASN A 727 4.05 77.43 -11.36
C ASN A 727 2.74 77.90 -12.05
N PRO A 728 1.54 77.38 -11.69
CA PRO A 728 1.23 76.46 -10.59
C PRO A 728 0.73 75.06 -10.98
#